data_AF-A0A3D4YBR0-F1
#
_entry.id   AF-A0A3D4YBR0-F1
#
_cell.length_a   1.000
_cell.length_b   1.000
_cell.length_c   1.000
_cell.angle_alpha   90.00
_cell.angle_beta   90.00
_cell.angle_gamma   90.00
#
_symmetry.space_group_name_H-M   'P 1'
#
loop_
_entity.id
_entity.type
_entity.pdbx_description
1 polymer ?
#
loop_
_entity_poly.entity_id
_entity_poly.type
_entity_poly.pdbx_seq_one_letter_code
_entity_poly.pdbx_strand_id
1 'polypeptide(L)'
;MSKKKNKDILESISKENYLRLTKEAIVASMLKQEVAGQRVFYVFLKQKGYKEITPESMDKHQSDGIVGNTIIECKLNENEGGGPKKAYQELYGIIPNRLKGKGERLPYYRIYVELETFLVEVYDCHCNLVDTFDWFSDSHKFDKYFNDKKNTYEYDLVDENVDLVEVIQNIYKVFPIKTKIEAYKHLQDGVVGWFQPFDFKHLNINRLILNNDKMNEKYVQKTEGAYFTPSQYVKISTQYVMNAIEQSKRDGYDDYVIVDRCAGVGNLESQFPEEVYPHLILGTINEAEALTANIRFNDLADVVVIDALTQNGVDYYKIEIEKYKTKNNVNKLAVIFLENPPYAQLNSNKDGGVNYKAKKKYIKTWVHKQMKNGGEDLDEQFVFSAYNYYSVYSYVHYGPIKIWKTNHLVNKEVKEAYLCNRKFFNAGESAIALIHWTNKEVFYETIEFDSDLGGKFPVHKVHKTISKLYNNDGKDNGICVVEARNFSFASPRLTGSLNDDERYGKKWVNKDNLLNALPLFCVCRDEIAEKGSISGEKDYRVIDTVYKTADGGTKYQKDKNFLQNCLLWSLCTHYNQCSTNSRIWNWGEEHLDESLKSNEIWLLYKELVSETGVNGLYNIEQYNKNGYGKLWREHTLYPKVIFLKKELQKFYVSKIRDDMFKYELLK
;
A
#
# COMPACT_ATOMS: atom_id res chain seq x y z
N MET A 1 29.21 -2.63 -39.14
CA MET A 1 30.19 -3.07 -40.18
C MET A 1 30.48 -4.56 -40.04
N SER A 2 30.82 -5.27 -41.11
CA SER A 2 31.30 -6.66 -40.98
C SER A 2 32.66 -6.69 -40.28
N LYS A 3 32.94 -7.73 -39.48
CA LYS A 3 34.25 -7.89 -38.77
C LYS A 3 35.45 -7.78 -39.73
N LYS A 4 35.28 -8.23 -40.98
CA LYS A 4 36.29 -8.14 -42.04
C LYS A 4 36.56 -6.69 -42.47
N LYS A 5 35.51 -5.92 -42.79
CA LYS A 5 35.64 -4.49 -43.16
C LYS A 5 36.25 -3.65 -42.03
N ASN A 6 35.94 -3.98 -40.76
CA ASN A 6 36.57 -3.33 -39.61
C ASN A 6 38.08 -3.61 -39.50
N LYS A 7 38.50 -4.86 -39.73
CA LYS A 7 39.91 -5.25 -39.70
C LYS A 7 40.70 -4.58 -40.82
N ASP A 8 40.17 -4.56 -42.04
CA ASP A 8 40.84 -3.96 -43.20
C ASP A 8 41.04 -2.43 -43.02
N ILE A 9 40.06 -1.73 -42.44
CA ILE A 9 40.17 -0.30 -42.10
C ILE A 9 41.24 -0.07 -41.03
N LEU A 10 41.24 -0.85 -39.95
CA LEU A 10 42.24 -0.71 -38.88
C LEU A 10 43.66 -0.99 -39.37
N GLU A 11 43.86 -1.99 -40.24
CA GLU A 11 45.15 -2.28 -40.85
C GLU A 11 45.64 -1.16 -41.78
N SER A 12 44.72 -0.48 -42.47
CA SER A 12 45.06 0.67 -43.31
C SER A 12 45.51 1.87 -42.47
N ILE A 13 44.72 2.27 -41.46
CA ILE A 13 45.01 3.40 -40.57
C ILE A 13 46.34 3.16 -39.83
N SER A 14 46.59 1.94 -39.38
CA SER A 14 47.80 1.60 -38.61
C SER A 14 49.11 1.77 -39.40
N LYS A 15 49.07 1.84 -40.73
CA LYS A 15 50.25 2.06 -41.59
C LYS A 15 50.59 3.54 -41.77
N GLU A 16 49.66 4.44 -41.47
CA GLU A 16 49.88 5.89 -41.57
C GLU A 16 50.62 6.41 -40.34
N ASN A 17 51.55 7.36 -40.51
CA ASN A 17 52.28 7.98 -39.40
C ASN A 17 51.67 9.35 -39.06
N TYR A 18 50.65 9.36 -38.19
CA TYR A 18 49.91 10.55 -37.82
C TYR A 18 50.74 11.56 -37.02
N LEU A 19 51.85 11.13 -36.39
CA LEU A 19 52.74 12.04 -35.66
C LEU A 19 53.44 13.07 -36.55
N ARG A 20 53.51 12.83 -37.87
CA ARG A 20 54.13 13.75 -38.84
C ARG A 20 53.13 14.69 -39.51
N LEU A 21 51.84 14.57 -39.21
CA LEU A 21 50.78 15.36 -39.81
C LEU A 21 50.44 16.58 -38.95
N THR A 22 50.01 17.65 -39.61
CA THR A 22 49.39 18.81 -38.92
C THR A 22 47.98 18.45 -38.44
N LYS A 23 47.41 19.27 -37.54
CA LYS A 23 46.03 19.09 -37.07
C LYS A 23 45.04 19.02 -38.23
N GLU A 24 45.16 19.92 -39.20
CA GLU A 24 44.29 19.98 -40.38
C GLU A 24 44.39 18.71 -41.23
N ALA A 25 45.61 18.16 -41.38
CA ALA A 25 45.83 16.92 -42.12
C ALA A 25 45.26 15.70 -41.37
N ILE A 26 45.28 15.69 -40.03
CA ILE A 26 44.66 14.66 -39.20
C ILE A 26 43.13 14.71 -39.33
N VAL A 27 42.54 15.90 -39.20
CA VAL A 27 41.08 16.09 -39.38
C VAL A 27 40.65 15.66 -40.79
N ALA A 28 41.39 16.05 -41.82
CA ALA A 28 41.13 15.60 -43.18
C ALA A 28 41.20 14.07 -43.33
N SER A 29 42.09 13.40 -42.58
CA SER A 29 42.16 11.94 -42.54
C SER A 29 40.96 11.32 -41.82
N MET A 30 40.48 11.94 -40.74
CA MET A 30 39.28 11.50 -40.01
C MET A 30 38.02 11.61 -40.89
N LEU A 31 37.84 12.74 -41.58
CA LEU A 31 36.68 13.00 -42.44
C LEU A 31 36.62 12.09 -43.68
N LYS A 32 37.77 11.62 -44.18
CA LYS A 32 37.83 10.63 -45.27
C LYS A 32 37.27 9.26 -44.87
N GLN A 33 37.11 9.01 -43.57
CA GLN A 33 36.70 7.72 -43.04
C GLN A 33 35.41 7.89 -42.24
N GLU A 34 34.28 7.79 -42.94
CA GLU A 34 32.89 8.05 -42.51
C GLU A 34 32.44 7.42 -41.16
N VAL A 35 33.21 6.49 -40.55
CA VAL A 35 32.91 5.83 -39.26
C VAL A 35 34.18 5.61 -38.40
N ALA A 36 35.28 6.34 -38.63
CA ALA A 36 36.61 5.98 -38.10
C ALA A 36 37.40 7.10 -37.41
N GLY A 37 36.82 8.28 -37.17
CA GLY A 37 37.51 9.37 -36.48
C GLY A 37 38.13 8.93 -35.14
N GLN A 38 37.38 8.19 -34.32
CA GLN A 38 37.88 7.61 -33.06
C GLN A 38 39.07 6.65 -33.27
N ARG A 39 39.12 5.93 -34.39
CA ARG A 39 40.22 4.98 -34.69
C ARG A 39 41.52 5.72 -35.01
N VAL A 40 41.44 6.84 -35.71
CA VAL A 40 42.60 7.71 -35.95
C VAL A 40 43.13 8.25 -34.61
N PHE A 41 42.25 8.68 -33.72
CA PHE A 41 42.61 9.11 -32.36
C PHE A 41 43.36 8.02 -31.59
N TYR A 42 42.84 6.79 -31.55
CA TYR A 42 43.53 5.68 -30.86
C TYR A 42 44.84 5.25 -31.51
N VAL A 43 44.95 5.27 -32.85
CA VAL A 43 46.23 4.99 -33.52
C VAL A 43 47.25 6.09 -33.23
N PHE A 44 46.83 7.35 -33.19
CA PHE A 44 47.69 8.46 -32.76
C PHE A 44 48.21 8.25 -31.33
N LEU A 45 47.33 7.93 -30.36
CA LEU A 45 47.75 7.62 -29.00
C LEU A 45 48.73 6.44 -28.96
N LYS A 46 48.46 5.37 -29.72
CA LYS A 46 49.37 4.21 -29.80
C LYS A 46 50.75 4.60 -30.31
N GLN A 47 50.83 5.48 -31.32
CA GLN A 47 52.09 6.00 -31.85
C GLN A 47 52.82 6.92 -30.84
N LYS A 48 52.08 7.64 -29.99
CA LYS A 48 52.64 8.45 -28.89
C LYS A 48 53.20 7.63 -27.73
N GLY A 49 52.97 6.31 -27.68
CA GLY A 49 53.55 5.44 -26.66
C GLY A 49 52.53 4.63 -25.83
N TYR A 50 51.23 4.83 -26.04
CA TYR A 50 50.15 4.09 -25.37
C TYR A 50 49.99 2.67 -25.97
N LYS A 51 51.00 1.81 -25.74
CA LYS A 51 51.08 0.47 -26.36
C LYS A 51 49.98 -0.50 -25.92
N GLU A 52 49.35 -0.24 -24.77
CA GLU A 52 48.30 -1.07 -24.18
C GLU A 52 46.91 -0.86 -24.82
N ILE A 53 46.75 0.15 -25.68
CA ILE A 53 45.50 0.36 -26.43
C ILE A 53 45.38 -0.76 -27.49
N THR A 54 44.40 -1.64 -27.31
CA THR A 54 44.10 -2.75 -28.22
C THR A 54 42.85 -2.46 -29.05
N PRO A 55 42.61 -3.18 -30.16
CA PRO A 55 41.34 -3.10 -30.89
C PRO A 55 40.10 -3.34 -30.01
N GLU A 56 40.23 -4.17 -28.98
CA GLU A 56 39.17 -4.43 -28.00
C GLU A 56 38.89 -3.22 -27.09
N SER A 57 39.88 -2.33 -26.90
CA SER A 57 39.69 -1.05 -26.21
C SER A 57 38.75 -0.10 -26.98
N MET A 58 38.61 -0.28 -28.31
CA MET A 58 37.95 0.68 -29.23
C MET A 58 36.50 0.31 -29.62
N ASP A 59 35.89 -0.68 -28.97
CA ASP A 59 34.50 -1.08 -29.23
C ASP A 59 33.92 -1.91 -28.05
N LYS A 60 34.54 -1.83 -26.87
CA LYS A 60 34.16 -2.63 -25.71
C LYS A 60 32.74 -2.24 -25.28
N HIS A 61 31.82 -3.20 -25.26
CA HIS A 61 30.42 -2.97 -24.86
C HIS A 61 29.65 -1.92 -25.68
N GLN A 62 29.99 -1.75 -26.97
CA GLN A 62 29.38 -0.72 -27.83
C GLN A 62 29.60 0.71 -27.29
N SER A 63 30.80 0.97 -26.74
CA SER A 63 31.28 2.30 -26.37
C SER A 63 32.43 2.70 -27.28
N ASP A 64 32.74 4.00 -27.37
CA ASP A 64 33.90 4.46 -28.15
C ASP A 64 35.24 4.11 -27.47
N GLY A 65 35.23 3.76 -26.18
CA GLY A 65 36.24 2.89 -25.59
C GLY A 65 36.29 2.89 -24.06
N ILE A 66 36.98 1.88 -23.53
CA ILE A 66 37.26 1.76 -22.08
C ILE A 66 38.75 1.47 -21.94
N VAL A 67 39.49 2.41 -21.34
CA VAL A 67 40.94 2.32 -21.16
C VAL A 67 41.28 2.57 -19.69
N GLY A 68 41.88 1.57 -19.05
CA GLY A 68 42.23 1.62 -17.63
C GLY A 68 41.03 2.00 -16.77
N ASN A 69 41.16 3.10 -16.02
CA ASN A 69 40.09 3.61 -15.14
C ASN A 69 39.22 4.71 -15.79
N THR A 70 39.08 4.68 -17.12
CA THR A 70 38.31 5.68 -17.89
C THR A 70 37.30 5.05 -18.86
N ILE A 71 36.12 5.68 -18.99
CA ILE A 71 35.20 5.47 -20.13
C ILE A 71 35.41 6.64 -21.08
N ILE A 72 35.56 6.37 -22.37
CA ILE A 72 35.83 7.37 -23.41
C ILE A 72 34.67 7.38 -24.39
N GLU A 73 34.14 8.56 -24.67
CA GLU A 73 33.12 8.80 -25.69
C GLU A 73 33.62 9.88 -26.66
N CYS A 74 33.67 9.56 -27.95
CA CYS A 74 34.18 10.43 -28.99
C CYS A 74 33.03 11.03 -29.80
N LYS A 75 33.16 12.30 -30.20
CA LYS A 75 32.30 12.92 -31.22
C LYS A 75 33.17 13.65 -32.23
N LEU A 76 32.79 13.63 -33.51
CA LEU A 76 33.55 14.35 -34.53
C LEU A 76 33.55 15.86 -34.21
N ASN A 77 32.37 16.41 -33.92
CA ASN A 77 32.16 17.78 -33.47
C ASN A 77 30.88 17.91 -32.63
N GLU A 78 30.64 19.11 -32.11
CA GLU A 78 29.45 19.48 -31.32
C GLU A 78 28.09 19.19 -31.99
N ASN A 79 28.05 19.08 -33.33
CA ASN A 79 26.82 18.92 -34.11
C ASN A 79 26.55 17.47 -34.53
N GLU A 80 27.54 16.59 -34.46
CA GLU A 80 27.42 15.19 -34.88
C GLU A 80 26.66 14.35 -33.85
N GLY A 81 25.67 13.57 -34.32
CA GLY A 81 25.09 12.48 -33.55
C GLY A 81 24.34 12.88 -32.28
N GLY A 82 24.05 14.17 -32.04
CA GLY A 82 23.43 14.70 -30.83
C GLY A 82 24.39 15.42 -29.87
N GLY A 83 25.65 15.62 -30.28
CA GLY A 83 26.61 16.48 -29.62
C GLY A 83 27.02 16.05 -28.20
N PRO A 84 27.52 17.00 -27.39
CA PRO A 84 27.96 16.72 -26.00
C PRO A 84 26.84 16.11 -25.15
N LYS A 85 25.58 16.56 -25.32
CA LYS A 85 24.44 16.06 -24.57
C LYS A 85 24.25 14.54 -24.69
N LYS A 86 24.38 13.99 -25.90
CA LYS A 86 24.28 12.54 -26.09
C LYS A 86 25.52 11.82 -25.59
N ALA A 87 26.71 12.43 -25.72
CA ALA A 87 27.94 11.87 -25.15
C ALA A 87 27.83 11.71 -23.63
N TYR A 88 27.29 12.70 -22.91
CA TYR A 88 27.01 12.60 -21.48
C TYR A 88 26.01 11.49 -21.15
N GLN A 89 24.96 11.31 -21.96
CA GLN A 89 24.00 10.22 -21.78
C GLN A 89 24.66 8.84 -21.93
N GLU A 90 25.58 8.68 -22.87
CA GLU A 90 26.36 7.45 -23.05
C GLU A 90 27.30 7.21 -21.86
N LEU A 91 28.06 8.24 -21.46
CA LEU A 91 29.06 8.19 -20.37
C LEU A 91 28.46 7.89 -18.99
N TYR A 92 27.28 8.42 -18.67
CA TYR A 92 26.68 8.32 -17.33
C TYR A 92 25.48 7.37 -17.24
N GLY A 93 24.79 7.13 -18.36
CA GLY A 93 23.62 6.26 -18.37
C GLY A 93 23.89 4.93 -19.04
N ILE A 94 24.12 4.98 -20.35
CA ILE A 94 24.02 3.80 -21.20
C ILE A 94 25.19 2.83 -20.99
N ILE A 95 26.44 3.31 -21.07
CA ILE A 95 27.63 2.47 -20.91
C ILE A 95 27.73 1.92 -19.48
N PRO A 96 27.54 2.72 -18.41
CA PRO A 96 27.54 2.20 -17.04
C PRO A 96 26.51 1.08 -16.83
N ASN A 97 25.27 1.25 -17.33
CA ASN A 97 24.23 0.22 -17.20
C ASN A 97 24.60 -1.11 -17.88
N ARG A 98 25.26 -1.04 -19.05
CA ARG A 98 25.73 -2.26 -19.74
C ARG A 98 26.86 -2.96 -18.98
N LEU A 99 27.79 -2.21 -18.38
CA LEU A 99 28.86 -2.76 -17.55
C LEU A 99 28.28 -3.43 -16.30
N LYS A 100 27.34 -2.77 -15.63
CA LYS A 100 26.60 -3.33 -14.48
C LYS A 100 25.89 -4.64 -14.83
N GLY A 101 25.18 -4.69 -15.95
CA GLY A 101 24.48 -5.89 -16.40
C GLY A 101 25.38 -7.10 -16.67
N LYS A 102 26.70 -6.88 -16.77
CA LYS A 102 27.71 -7.94 -16.96
C LYS A 102 28.59 -8.18 -15.72
N GLY A 103 28.36 -7.46 -14.63
CA GLY A 103 29.16 -7.55 -13.40
C GLY A 103 30.59 -7.00 -13.53
N GLU A 104 30.83 -6.08 -14.47
CA GLU A 104 32.16 -5.50 -14.68
C GLU A 104 32.41 -4.26 -13.80
N ARG A 105 33.67 -4.04 -13.42
CA ARG A 105 34.08 -2.84 -12.67
C ARG A 105 33.77 -1.59 -13.49
N LEU A 106 33.11 -0.62 -12.87
CA LEU A 106 32.89 0.69 -13.46
C LEU A 106 34.16 1.56 -13.34
N PRO A 107 34.70 2.10 -14.45
CA PRO A 107 35.83 3.03 -14.38
C PRO A 107 35.46 4.33 -13.64
N TYR A 108 36.44 5.05 -13.07
CA TYR A 108 36.18 6.26 -12.27
C TYR A 108 35.96 7.50 -13.14
N TYR A 109 36.79 7.70 -14.16
CA TYR A 109 36.69 8.90 -15.00
C TYR A 109 35.79 8.70 -16.23
N ARG A 110 35.24 9.80 -16.73
CA ARG A 110 34.45 9.91 -17.97
C ARG A 110 35.13 10.93 -18.87
N ILE A 111 35.57 10.51 -20.04
CA ILE A 111 36.32 11.35 -20.95
C ILE A 111 35.47 11.57 -22.19
N TYR A 112 35.15 12.84 -22.43
CA TYR A 112 34.60 13.29 -23.71
C TYR A 112 35.76 13.76 -24.59
N VAL A 113 35.80 13.28 -25.83
CA VAL A 113 36.79 13.70 -26.84
C VAL A 113 36.07 14.26 -28.05
N GLU A 114 36.36 15.51 -28.37
CA GLU A 114 35.93 16.14 -29.62
C GLU A 114 37.08 16.09 -30.64
N LEU A 115 36.86 15.37 -31.73
CA LEU A 115 37.94 14.98 -32.63
C LEU A 115 38.40 16.12 -33.54
N GLU A 116 37.49 16.98 -34.01
CA GLU A 116 37.78 18.09 -34.92
C GLU A 116 38.51 19.25 -34.22
N THR A 117 38.10 19.58 -32.99
CA THR A 117 38.65 20.69 -32.19
C THR A 117 39.86 20.27 -31.36
N PHE A 118 40.13 18.98 -31.26
CA PHE A 118 41.15 18.37 -30.40
C PHE A 118 40.88 18.47 -28.90
N LEU A 119 39.68 18.89 -28.50
CA LEU A 119 39.29 19.07 -27.12
C LEU A 119 39.10 17.73 -26.40
N VAL A 120 39.57 17.68 -25.16
CA VAL A 120 39.29 16.64 -24.19
C VAL A 120 38.71 17.28 -22.95
N GLU A 121 37.57 16.77 -22.48
CA GLU A 121 37.02 17.08 -21.17
C GLU A 121 37.03 15.80 -20.33
N VAL A 122 37.61 15.87 -19.14
CA VAL A 122 37.67 14.76 -18.19
C VAL A 122 36.79 15.06 -17.01
N TYR A 123 35.82 14.20 -16.76
CA TYR A 123 34.92 14.26 -15.62
C TYR A 123 35.18 13.09 -14.66
N ASP A 124 34.80 13.26 -13.39
CA ASP A 124 34.71 12.15 -12.44
C ASP A 124 33.37 11.38 -12.58
N CYS A 125 33.20 10.33 -11.78
CA CYS A 125 31.97 9.52 -11.81
C CYS A 125 30.73 10.24 -11.25
N HIS A 126 30.89 11.43 -10.67
CA HIS A 126 29.83 12.26 -10.09
C HIS A 126 29.51 13.48 -10.97
N CYS A 127 29.94 13.48 -12.25
CA CYS A 127 29.73 14.55 -13.22
C CYS A 127 30.50 15.85 -12.94
N ASN A 128 31.54 15.85 -12.11
CA ASN A 128 32.37 17.03 -11.90
C ASN A 128 33.46 17.10 -12.98
N LEU A 129 33.63 18.26 -13.62
CA LEU A 129 34.74 18.51 -14.56
C LEU A 129 36.06 18.57 -13.78
N VAL A 130 37.00 17.72 -14.14
CA VAL A 130 38.31 17.53 -13.47
C VAL A 130 39.45 18.17 -14.25
N ASP A 131 39.41 18.11 -15.59
CA ASP A 131 40.47 18.68 -16.45
C ASP A 131 39.98 18.88 -17.88
N THR A 132 40.67 19.77 -18.60
CA THR A 132 40.42 20.07 -20.01
C THR A 132 41.76 20.25 -20.73
N PHE A 133 41.97 19.57 -21.84
CA PHE A 133 43.24 19.65 -22.59
C PHE A 133 43.11 19.30 -24.07
N ASP A 134 44.18 19.55 -24.82
CA ASP A 134 44.29 19.26 -26.25
C ASP A 134 44.93 17.88 -26.49
N TRP A 135 44.22 16.93 -27.09
CA TRP A 135 44.76 15.57 -27.22
C TRP A 135 45.94 15.44 -28.19
N PHE A 136 46.15 16.39 -29.12
CA PHE A 136 47.28 16.37 -30.04
C PHE A 136 48.56 16.87 -29.37
N SER A 137 48.44 17.94 -28.59
CA SER A 137 49.57 18.64 -27.96
C SER A 137 49.92 18.07 -26.58
N ASP A 138 48.90 17.73 -25.80
CA ASP A 138 49.01 17.31 -24.40
C ASP A 138 48.61 15.84 -24.17
N SER A 139 48.82 14.98 -25.17
CA SER A 139 48.44 13.55 -25.10
C SER A 139 48.96 12.83 -23.85
N HIS A 140 50.11 13.24 -23.31
CA HIS A 140 50.71 12.67 -22.09
C HIS A 140 49.79 12.76 -20.85
N LYS A 141 48.82 13.70 -20.82
CA LYS A 141 47.88 13.85 -19.71
C LYS A 141 46.91 12.67 -19.57
N PHE A 142 46.73 11.83 -20.60
CA PHE A 142 45.93 10.63 -20.46
C PHE A 142 46.52 9.62 -19.46
N ASP A 143 47.84 9.60 -19.26
CA ASP A 143 48.52 8.63 -18.38
C ASP A 143 48.02 8.69 -16.94
N LYS A 144 47.79 9.89 -16.40
CA LYS A 144 47.30 10.05 -15.01
C LYS A 144 45.90 9.48 -14.83
N TYR A 145 45.06 9.46 -15.87
CA TYR A 145 43.69 8.97 -15.78
C TYR A 145 43.58 7.48 -16.09
N PHE A 146 44.29 7.01 -17.12
CA PHE A 146 44.30 5.61 -17.50
C PHE A 146 44.87 4.73 -16.38
N ASN A 147 45.94 5.19 -15.72
CA ASN A 147 46.65 4.41 -14.70
C ASN A 147 46.16 4.63 -13.27
N ASP A 148 45.17 5.51 -13.07
CA ASP A 148 44.57 5.73 -11.75
C ASP A 148 43.90 4.44 -11.24
N LYS A 149 44.05 4.12 -9.96
CA LYS A 149 43.48 2.91 -9.35
C LYS A 149 42.26 3.18 -8.47
N LYS A 150 41.83 4.44 -8.35
CA LYS A 150 40.70 4.86 -7.52
C LYS A 150 39.46 4.04 -7.83
N ASN A 151 38.80 3.58 -6.77
CA ASN A 151 37.55 2.85 -6.88
C ASN A 151 36.41 3.82 -7.21
N THR A 152 35.50 3.35 -8.05
CA THR A 152 34.28 4.06 -8.39
C THR A 152 33.18 3.58 -7.46
N TYR A 153 32.43 4.52 -6.89
CA TYR A 153 31.19 4.25 -6.19
C TYR A 153 30.13 5.20 -6.74
N GLU A 154 28.96 4.65 -7.07
CA GLU A 154 27.83 5.38 -7.63
C GLU A 154 27.06 6.15 -6.56
N TYR A 155 26.92 5.54 -5.38
CA TYR A 155 26.22 6.10 -4.24
C TYR A 155 27.19 6.34 -3.10
N ASP A 156 27.20 7.57 -2.60
CA ASP A 156 27.68 7.84 -1.27
C ASP A 156 26.51 7.64 -0.29
N LEU A 157 26.52 6.53 0.44
CA LEU A 157 25.42 6.22 1.36
C LEU A 157 25.38 7.13 2.58
N VAL A 158 26.46 7.87 2.88
CA VAL A 158 26.41 8.90 3.93
C VAL A 158 25.74 10.19 3.48
N ASP A 159 25.62 10.43 2.16
CA ASP A 159 24.86 11.56 1.62
C ASP A 159 23.36 11.37 1.88
N GLU A 160 22.76 12.33 2.58
CA GLU A 160 21.33 12.35 2.93
C GLU A 160 20.42 12.39 1.70
N ASN A 161 20.90 12.90 0.57
CA ASN A 161 20.12 13.02 -0.66
C ASN A 161 19.98 11.71 -1.44
N VAL A 162 20.80 10.70 -1.13
CA VAL A 162 20.69 9.39 -1.76
C VAL A 162 19.40 8.69 -1.27
N ASP A 163 18.64 8.07 -2.16
CA ASP A 163 17.47 7.29 -1.73
C ASP A 163 17.88 5.84 -1.42
N LEU A 164 18.01 5.46 -0.14
CA LEU A 164 18.36 4.07 0.17
C LEU A 164 17.25 3.10 -0.23
N VAL A 165 15.99 3.53 -0.38
CA VAL A 165 14.92 2.66 -0.91
C VAL A 165 15.28 2.22 -2.32
N GLU A 166 15.74 3.16 -3.15
CA GLU A 166 16.19 2.86 -4.51
C GLU A 166 17.40 1.93 -4.49
N VAL A 167 18.40 2.22 -3.66
CA VAL A 167 19.61 1.39 -3.51
C VAL A 167 19.23 -0.04 -3.12
N ILE A 168 18.39 -0.22 -2.10
CA ILE A 168 17.92 -1.53 -1.62
C ILE A 168 17.13 -2.24 -2.73
N GLN A 169 16.22 -1.56 -3.42
CA GLN A 169 15.48 -2.14 -4.54
C GLN A 169 16.40 -2.61 -5.66
N ASN A 170 17.49 -1.88 -5.93
CA ASN A 170 18.48 -2.27 -6.93
C ASN A 170 19.28 -3.50 -6.47
N ILE A 171 19.57 -3.65 -5.18
CA ILE A 171 20.17 -4.88 -4.63
C ILE A 171 19.26 -6.09 -4.91
N TYR A 172 17.94 -5.99 -4.68
CA TYR A 172 17.00 -7.07 -5.00
C TYR A 172 16.94 -7.44 -6.48
N LYS A 173 17.15 -6.47 -7.38
CA LYS A 173 17.12 -6.72 -8.83
C LYS A 173 18.37 -7.45 -9.31
N VAL A 174 19.52 -7.18 -8.68
CA VAL A 174 20.83 -7.63 -9.17
C VAL A 174 21.31 -8.87 -8.45
N PHE A 175 21.07 -8.96 -7.14
CA PHE A 175 21.51 -10.10 -6.33
C PHE A 175 20.35 -11.07 -6.10
N PRO A 176 20.61 -12.40 -6.09
CA PRO A 176 19.59 -13.43 -5.88
C PRO A 176 19.18 -13.55 -4.41
N ILE A 177 18.82 -12.43 -3.80
CA ILE A 177 18.38 -12.34 -2.40
C ILE A 177 16.87 -12.41 -2.29
N LYS A 178 16.38 -12.89 -1.15
CA LYS A 178 14.94 -13.09 -0.88
C LYS A 178 14.45 -12.28 0.31
N THR A 179 15.35 -11.86 1.20
CA THR A 179 14.98 -11.18 2.45
C THR A 179 15.60 -9.79 2.56
N LYS A 180 14.99 -8.94 3.39
CA LYS A 180 15.49 -7.57 3.64
C LYS A 180 16.79 -7.57 4.43
N ILE A 181 16.95 -8.54 5.34
CA ILE A 181 18.18 -8.78 6.08
C ILE A 181 19.37 -9.05 5.13
N GLU A 182 19.16 -9.83 4.08
CA GLU A 182 20.20 -10.06 3.06
C GLU A 182 20.58 -8.77 2.32
N ALA A 183 19.60 -7.90 2.03
CA ALA A 183 19.89 -6.59 1.44
C ALA A 183 20.69 -5.68 2.39
N TYR A 184 20.37 -5.69 3.69
CA TYR A 184 21.11 -4.91 4.69
C TYR A 184 22.54 -5.38 4.89
N LYS A 185 22.82 -6.68 4.77
CA LYS A 185 24.20 -7.19 4.76
C LYS A 185 25.01 -6.59 3.61
N HIS A 186 24.42 -6.47 2.42
CA HIS A 186 25.08 -5.81 1.30
C HIS A 186 25.36 -4.32 1.58
N LEU A 187 24.47 -3.59 2.25
CA LEU A 187 24.76 -2.22 2.70
C LEU A 187 25.96 -2.18 3.64
N GLN A 188 26.01 -3.09 4.62
CA GLN A 188 27.09 -3.16 5.60
C GLN A 188 28.44 -3.53 4.97
N ASP A 189 28.45 -4.51 4.08
CA ASP A 189 29.66 -5.02 3.43
C ASP A 189 30.15 -4.10 2.31
N GLY A 190 29.27 -3.24 1.81
CA GLY A 190 29.50 -2.46 0.59
C GLY A 190 29.39 -3.32 -0.66
N VAL A 191 29.20 -2.66 -1.80
CA VAL A 191 29.18 -3.32 -3.11
C VAL A 191 30.17 -2.58 -4.02
N VAL A 192 31.23 -3.28 -4.42
CA VAL A 192 32.30 -2.72 -5.27
C VAL A 192 31.69 -2.13 -6.54
N GLY A 193 32.01 -0.87 -6.84
CA GLY A 193 31.45 -0.17 -8.00
C GLY A 193 30.13 0.57 -7.71
N TRP A 194 29.46 0.27 -6.59
CA TRP A 194 28.14 0.83 -6.25
C TRP A 194 28.22 1.72 -5.02
N PHE A 195 28.64 1.20 -3.87
CA PHE A 195 28.79 1.98 -2.63
C PHE A 195 29.79 1.34 -1.67
N GLN A 196 30.35 2.15 -0.78
CA GLN A 196 31.24 1.68 0.28
C GLN A 196 30.44 0.99 1.41
N PRO A 197 31.12 0.17 2.24
CA PRO A 197 30.56 -0.31 3.50
C PRO A 197 29.84 0.81 4.26
N PHE A 198 28.57 0.59 4.60
CA PHE A 198 27.73 1.57 5.28
C PHE A 198 27.27 1.04 6.63
N ASP A 199 27.79 1.64 7.70
CA ASP A 199 27.39 1.30 9.07
C ASP A 199 26.05 1.97 9.42
N PHE A 200 24.98 1.40 8.88
CA PHE A 200 23.63 1.86 9.08
C PHE A 200 23.17 1.81 10.55
N LYS A 201 23.87 1.06 11.42
CA LYS A 201 23.53 0.93 12.83
C LYS A 201 23.86 2.21 13.61
N HIS A 202 24.97 2.86 13.28
CA HIS A 202 25.43 4.05 14.00
C HIS A 202 25.23 5.36 13.23
N LEU A 203 25.20 5.33 11.89
CA LEU A 203 25.32 6.56 11.09
C LEU A 203 24.00 7.22 10.68
N ASN A 204 22.91 6.47 10.44
CA ASN A 204 21.69 7.09 9.90
C ASN A 204 20.40 6.27 10.17
N ILE A 205 20.09 6.11 11.45
CA ILE A 205 18.96 5.29 11.90
C ILE A 205 17.59 5.78 11.40
N ASN A 206 17.37 7.09 11.40
CA ASN A 206 16.10 7.68 10.98
C ASN A 206 15.80 7.38 9.50
N ARG A 207 16.85 7.41 8.66
CA ARG A 207 16.73 7.06 7.25
C ARG A 207 16.46 5.57 7.07
N LEU A 208 17.03 4.69 7.90
CA LEU A 208 16.69 3.25 7.90
C LEU A 208 15.22 3.00 8.28
N ILE A 209 14.71 3.68 9.31
CA ILE A 209 13.29 3.60 9.74
C ILE A 209 12.36 4.08 8.61
N LEU A 210 12.61 5.27 8.08
CA LEU A 210 11.82 5.85 6.99
C LEU A 210 11.84 4.96 5.74
N ASN A 211 12.99 4.38 5.40
CA ASN A 211 13.11 3.53 4.22
C ASN A 211 12.49 2.15 4.45
N ASN A 212 12.50 1.65 5.68
CA ASN A 212 11.72 0.47 6.05
C ASN A 212 10.24 0.66 5.74
N ASP A 213 9.70 1.81 6.14
CA ASP A 213 8.30 2.18 5.92
C ASP A 213 7.99 2.44 4.45
N LYS A 214 8.82 3.22 3.74
CA LYS A 214 8.66 3.52 2.31
C LYS A 214 8.73 2.27 1.43
N MET A 215 9.61 1.31 1.76
CA MET A 215 9.67 0.04 1.02
C MET A 215 8.35 -0.74 1.10
N ASN A 216 7.54 -0.49 2.12
CA ASN A 216 6.26 -1.15 2.28
C ASN A 216 5.16 -0.58 1.35
N GLU A 217 5.38 0.58 0.70
CA GLU A 217 4.35 1.36 -0.03
C GLU A 217 3.77 0.72 -1.31
N LYS A 218 4.37 -0.32 -1.91
CA LYS A 218 3.84 -0.88 -3.18
C LYS A 218 3.61 -2.38 -3.24
N TYR A 219 4.34 -3.20 -2.47
CA TYR A 219 4.24 -4.67 -2.56
C TYR A 219 4.01 -5.36 -1.20
N VAL A 220 4.51 -4.81 -0.08
CA VAL A 220 4.47 -5.45 1.24
C VAL A 220 3.20 -5.07 2.03
N GLN A 221 2.76 -3.79 1.99
CA GLN A 221 1.52 -3.33 2.64
C GLN A 221 0.27 -4.15 2.27
N LYS A 222 0.17 -4.60 1.01
CA LYS A 222 -0.96 -5.44 0.55
C LYS A 222 -0.88 -6.90 0.99
N THR A 223 0.33 -7.39 1.29
CA THR A 223 0.61 -8.82 1.50
C THR A 223 0.66 -9.16 2.99
N GLU A 224 1.18 -8.25 3.81
CA GLU A 224 1.44 -8.47 5.24
C GLU A 224 0.48 -7.70 6.17
N GLY A 225 -0.23 -6.68 5.66
CA GLY A 225 -1.21 -5.92 6.47
C GLY A 225 -0.61 -5.11 7.62
N ALA A 226 0.71 -4.91 7.64
CA ALA A 226 1.43 -4.08 8.61
C ALA A 226 1.36 -2.61 8.18
N TYR A 227 0.89 -1.74 9.09
CA TYR A 227 0.85 -0.30 8.89
C TYR A 227 1.63 0.40 9.99
N PHE A 228 2.37 1.44 9.60
CA PHE A 228 2.98 2.37 10.54
C PHE A 228 1.90 3.05 11.39
N THR A 229 2.02 3.00 12.72
CA THR A 229 1.11 3.70 13.63
C THR A 229 1.44 5.20 13.63
N PRO A 230 0.53 6.10 13.24
CA PRO A 230 0.80 7.54 13.19
C PRO A 230 1.14 8.12 14.56
N SER A 231 2.11 9.03 14.62
CA SER A 231 2.59 9.68 15.85
C SER A 231 1.45 10.29 16.70
N GLN A 232 0.43 10.88 16.07
CA GLN A 232 -0.72 11.43 16.78
C GLN A 232 -1.53 10.37 17.54
N TYR A 233 -1.65 9.15 17.00
CA TYR A 233 -2.37 8.06 17.65
C TYR A 233 -1.49 7.32 18.64
N VAL A 234 -0.17 7.22 18.37
CA VAL A 234 0.81 6.73 19.35
C VAL A 234 0.70 7.54 20.64
N LYS A 235 0.60 8.87 20.56
CA LYS A 235 0.40 9.73 21.74
C LYS A 235 -0.82 9.32 22.58
N ILE A 236 -1.93 8.96 21.93
CA ILE A 236 -3.18 8.57 22.60
C ILE A 236 -3.01 7.20 23.28
N SER A 237 -2.47 6.21 22.59
CA SER A 237 -2.26 4.88 23.18
C SER A 237 -1.19 4.87 24.26
N THR A 238 -0.11 5.64 24.11
CA THR A 238 0.87 5.91 25.17
C THR A 238 0.16 6.49 26.40
N GLN A 239 -0.73 7.47 26.24
CA GLN A 239 -1.48 8.01 27.37
C GLN A 239 -2.37 6.96 28.05
N TYR A 240 -3.04 6.08 27.29
CA TYR A 240 -3.84 4.99 27.86
C TYR A 240 -2.99 4.01 28.67
N VAL A 241 -1.77 3.69 28.19
CA VAL A 241 -0.81 2.86 28.92
C VAL A 241 -0.32 3.58 30.19
N MET A 242 0.03 4.86 30.12
CA MET A 242 0.43 5.63 31.30
C MET A 242 -0.70 5.71 32.35
N ASN A 243 -1.95 5.84 31.92
CA ASN A 243 -3.12 5.79 32.80
C ASN A 243 -3.26 4.40 33.46
N ALA A 244 -3.02 3.32 32.72
CA ALA A 244 -3.02 1.97 33.27
C ALA A 244 -1.88 1.74 34.29
N ILE A 245 -0.68 2.27 34.05
CA ILE A 245 0.45 2.22 34.98
C ILE A 245 0.12 2.99 36.27
N GLU A 246 -0.48 4.17 36.16
CA GLU A 246 -0.87 4.94 37.34
C GLU A 246 -1.96 4.22 38.14
N GLN A 247 -2.96 3.67 37.45
CA GLN A 247 -4.05 2.94 38.10
C GLN A 247 -3.55 1.65 38.75
N SER A 248 -2.60 0.92 38.15
CA SER A 248 -2.06 -0.31 38.75
C SER A 248 -1.37 -0.05 40.09
N LYS A 249 -0.61 1.04 40.19
CA LYS A 249 0.00 1.49 41.46
C LYS A 249 -1.07 1.76 42.51
N ARG A 250 -2.17 2.43 42.16
CA ARG A 250 -3.30 2.68 43.06
C ARG A 250 -4.01 1.40 43.49
N ASP A 251 -4.08 0.40 42.61
CA ASP A 251 -4.65 -0.93 42.87
C ASP A 251 -3.68 -1.86 43.64
N GLY A 252 -2.55 -1.32 44.11
CA GLY A 252 -1.57 -2.01 44.95
C GLY A 252 -0.70 -3.01 44.20
N TYR A 253 -0.42 -2.78 42.92
CA TYR A 253 0.63 -3.50 42.18
C TYR A 253 1.99 -2.87 42.49
N ASP A 254 3.01 -3.71 42.65
CA ASP A 254 4.37 -3.23 43.01
C ASP A 254 5.10 -2.67 41.78
N ASP A 255 4.83 -3.26 40.60
CA ASP A 255 5.45 -2.87 39.34
C ASP A 255 4.60 -3.30 38.14
N TYR A 256 5.05 -2.99 36.92
CA TYR A 256 4.39 -3.29 35.66
C TYR A 256 5.38 -3.76 34.58
N VAL A 257 4.83 -4.46 33.58
CA VAL A 257 5.48 -4.70 32.28
C VAL A 257 4.52 -4.31 31.17
N ILE A 258 5.07 -3.82 30.06
CA ILE A 258 4.32 -3.58 28.83
C ILE A 258 4.74 -4.62 27.79
N VAL A 259 3.78 -5.35 27.25
CA VAL A 259 4.01 -6.42 26.29
C VAL A 259 3.46 -5.98 24.93
N ASP A 260 4.33 -5.92 23.92
CA ASP A 260 3.93 -5.87 22.50
C ASP A 260 4.44 -7.12 21.80
N ARG A 261 3.52 -8.00 21.43
CA ARG A 261 3.84 -9.27 20.78
C ARG A 261 4.01 -9.15 19.25
N CYS A 262 3.82 -7.95 18.71
CA CYS A 262 3.85 -7.63 17.29
C CYS A 262 4.56 -6.30 17.00
N ALA A 263 5.63 -6.02 17.75
CA ALA A 263 6.40 -4.79 17.65
C ALA A 263 6.96 -4.60 16.22
N GLY A 264 6.57 -3.52 15.55
CA GLY A 264 7.10 -3.18 14.23
C GLY A 264 8.53 -2.61 14.33
N VAL A 265 8.80 -1.50 13.66
CA VAL A 265 10.08 -0.76 13.76
C VAL A 265 10.22 0.08 15.05
N GLY A 266 9.53 -0.30 16.12
CA GLY A 266 9.56 0.37 17.43
C GLY A 266 8.83 1.71 17.51
N ASN A 267 7.91 2.00 16.58
CA ASN A 267 7.22 3.30 16.55
C ASN A 267 6.13 3.43 17.61
N LEU A 268 5.47 2.34 17.96
CA LEU A 268 4.37 2.34 18.92
C LEU A 268 4.88 2.68 20.34
N GLU A 269 6.14 2.37 20.62
CA GLU A 269 6.83 2.59 21.89
C GLU A 269 7.56 3.94 21.93
N SER A 270 7.55 4.70 20.84
CA SER A 270 8.51 5.80 20.63
C SER A 270 8.26 7.06 21.45
N GLN A 271 7.12 7.15 22.12
CA GLN A 271 6.74 8.32 22.93
C GLN A 271 6.68 8.00 24.43
N PHE A 272 7.14 6.81 24.82
CA PHE A 272 7.31 6.52 26.23
C PHE A 272 8.49 7.30 26.82
N PRO A 273 8.41 7.71 28.09
CA PRO A 273 9.57 8.15 28.86
C PRO A 273 10.65 7.07 28.93
N GLU A 274 11.93 7.46 29.04
CA GLU A 274 13.07 6.52 29.08
C GLU A 274 12.95 5.47 30.19
N GLU A 275 12.39 5.85 31.34
CA GLU A 275 12.19 4.95 32.48
C GLU A 275 11.21 3.80 32.21
N VAL A 276 10.41 3.88 31.14
CA VAL A 276 9.45 2.83 30.76
C VAL A 276 10.11 1.73 29.91
N TYR A 277 11.17 2.05 29.15
CA TYR A 277 11.80 1.10 28.23
C TYR A 277 12.30 -0.19 28.89
N PRO A 278 12.90 -0.16 30.10
CA PRO A 278 13.30 -1.38 30.81
C PRO A 278 12.14 -2.32 31.19
N HIS A 279 10.90 -1.83 31.16
CA HIS A 279 9.67 -2.59 31.46
C HIS A 279 9.04 -3.22 30.21
N LEU A 280 9.63 -3.02 29.02
CA LEU A 280 9.09 -3.52 27.76
C LEU A 280 9.50 -4.98 27.51
N ILE A 281 8.54 -5.80 27.08
CA ILE A 281 8.76 -7.15 26.56
C ILE A 281 8.22 -7.15 25.12
N LEU A 282 9.14 -7.04 24.16
CA LEU A 282 8.81 -6.79 22.76
C LEU A 282 9.19 -7.97 21.87
N GLY A 283 8.34 -8.28 20.89
CA GLY A 283 8.72 -9.23 19.86
C GLY A 283 7.93 -9.09 18.57
N THR A 284 8.47 -9.71 17.53
CA THR A 284 7.91 -9.68 16.17
C THR A 284 8.25 -10.94 15.41
N ILE A 285 7.46 -11.25 14.38
CA ILE A 285 7.78 -12.34 13.44
C ILE A 285 8.81 -11.92 12.38
N ASN A 286 9.08 -10.62 12.23
CA ASN A 286 9.89 -10.08 11.15
C ASN A 286 11.30 -9.69 11.63
N GLU A 287 12.30 -10.46 11.21
CA GLU A 287 13.70 -10.25 11.58
C GLU A 287 14.23 -8.86 11.20
N ALA A 288 13.78 -8.29 10.08
CA ALA A 288 14.21 -6.96 9.65
C ALA A 288 13.61 -5.83 10.50
N GLU A 289 12.36 -6.01 10.96
CA GLU A 289 11.71 -5.10 11.90
C GLU A 289 12.41 -5.16 13.26
N ALA A 290 12.65 -6.37 13.78
CA ALA A 290 13.40 -6.56 15.02
C ALA A 290 14.77 -5.89 14.97
N LEU A 291 15.55 -6.11 13.90
CA LEU A 291 16.86 -5.45 13.74
C LEU A 291 16.73 -3.93 13.80
N THR A 292 15.74 -3.36 13.11
CA THR A 292 15.59 -1.91 13.04
C THR A 292 15.10 -1.31 14.36
N ALA A 293 14.17 -1.99 15.04
CA ALA A 293 13.68 -1.59 16.35
C ALA A 293 14.78 -1.66 17.41
N ASN A 294 15.63 -2.70 17.41
CA ASN A 294 16.76 -2.80 18.32
C ASN A 294 17.80 -1.69 18.11
N ILE A 295 18.10 -1.34 16.84
CA ILE A 295 18.96 -0.18 16.56
C ILE A 295 18.29 1.10 17.12
N ARG A 296 16.96 1.20 17.04
CA ARG A 296 16.19 2.38 17.50
C ARG A 296 16.19 2.53 19.01
N PHE A 297 16.00 1.44 19.72
CA PHE A 297 16.01 1.47 21.16
C PHE A 297 17.42 1.64 21.72
N ASN A 298 18.49 1.33 20.97
CA ASN A 298 19.86 1.63 21.34
C ASN A 298 20.17 1.24 22.81
N ASP A 299 19.97 -0.05 23.10
CA ASP A 299 20.11 -0.68 24.43
C ASP A 299 19.04 -0.30 25.48
N LEU A 300 18.06 0.55 25.17
CA LEU A 300 16.93 0.86 26.07
C LEU A 300 15.97 -0.33 26.22
N ALA A 301 15.74 -1.08 25.14
CA ALA A 301 14.86 -2.25 25.10
C ALA A 301 15.25 -3.18 23.96
N ASP A 302 14.98 -4.48 24.12
CA ASP A 302 15.23 -5.51 23.12
C ASP A 302 13.93 -5.98 22.44
N VAL A 303 13.96 -6.11 21.11
CA VAL A 303 12.90 -6.75 20.32
C VAL A 303 13.38 -8.10 19.82
N VAL A 304 12.72 -9.18 20.24
CA VAL A 304 13.07 -10.53 19.81
C VAL A 304 12.28 -11.00 18.58
N VAL A 305 12.86 -11.93 17.82
CA VAL A 305 12.14 -12.59 16.72
C VAL A 305 11.40 -13.82 17.24
N ILE A 306 10.08 -13.72 17.38
CA ILE A 306 9.23 -14.77 17.92
C ILE A 306 7.81 -14.71 17.32
N ASP A 307 7.24 -15.87 16.99
CA ASP A 307 5.84 -15.98 16.55
C ASP A 307 4.91 -16.17 17.75
N ALA A 308 4.31 -15.05 18.17
CA ALA A 308 3.40 -14.95 19.31
C ALA A 308 2.16 -15.85 19.23
N LEU A 309 1.77 -16.30 18.04
CA LEU A 309 0.56 -17.12 17.82
C LEU A 309 0.88 -18.62 17.73
N THR A 310 2.15 -19.00 17.98
CA THR A 310 2.58 -20.39 18.21
C THR A 310 2.58 -20.73 19.70
N GLN A 311 2.56 -22.02 20.03
CA GLN A 311 2.74 -22.50 21.41
C GLN A 311 4.05 -21.94 22.01
N ASN A 312 5.15 -22.02 21.25
CA ASN A 312 6.46 -21.51 21.67
C ASN A 312 6.42 -20.00 21.97
N GLY A 313 5.72 -19.22 21.16
CA GLY A 313 5.55 -17.79 21.40
C GLY A 313 4.77 -17.51 22.68
N VAL A 314 3.65 -18.20 22.89
CA VAL A 314 2.86 -18.06 24.12
C VAL A 314 3.68 -18.41 25.36
N ASP A 315 4.43 -19.50 25.31
CA ASP A 315 5.29 -19.92 26.42
C ASP A 315 6.46 -18.96 26.63
N TYR A 316 7.04 -18.43 25.56
CA TYR A 316 8.10 -17.41 25.63
C TYR A 316 7.66 -16.17 26.42
N TYR A 317 6.53 -15.55 26.05
CA TYR A 317 6.07 -14.34 26.75
C TYR A 317 5.71 -14.61 28.21
N LYS A 318 5.12 -15.77 28.54
CA LYS A 318 4.89 -16.17 29.93
C LYS A 318 6.20 -16.25 30.72
N ILE A 319 7.21 -16.88 30.13
CA ILE A 319 8.53 -17.03 30.75
C ILE A 319 9.19 -15.66 30.95
N GLU A 320 9.14 -14.75 29.97
CA GLU A 320 9.74 -13.42 30.10
C GLU A 320 9.04 -12.56 31.17
N ILE A 321 7.71 -12.63 31.27
CA ILE A 321 6.94 -11.95 32.32
C ILE A 321 7.37 -12.47 33.71
N GLU A 322 7.48 -13.78 33.90
CA GLU A 322 7.91 -14.37 35.18
C GLU A 322 9.39 -14.13 35.48
N LYS A 323 10.25 -14.09 34.44
CA LYS A 323 11.66 -13.70 34.59
C LYS A 323 11.78 -12.26 35.06
N TYR A 324 11.03 -11.32 34.46
CA TYR A 324 11.00 -9.93 34.91
C TYR A 324 10.58 -9.85 36.38
N LYS A 325 9.47 -10.50 36.72
CA LYS A 325 8.94 -10.55 38.09
C LYS A 325 9.98 -11.04 39.09
N THR A 326 10.66 -12.13 38.77
CA THR A 326 11.69 -12.74 39.62
C THR A 326 12.92 -11.86 39.74
N LYS A 327 13.44 -11.36 38.62
CA LYS A 327 14.65 -10.52 38.56
C LYS A 327 14.50 -9.24 39.37
N ASN A 328 13.31 -8.63 39.34
CA ASN A 328 13.03 -7.37 40.01
C ASN A 328 12.36 -7.53 41.39
N ASN A 329 12.24 -8.77 41.90
CA ASN A 329 11.62 -9.07 43.21
C ASN A 329 10.21 -8.46 43.38
N VAL A 330 9.38 -8.59 42.35
CA VAL A 330 8.03 -8.03 42.28
C VAL A 330 7.02 -9.09 42.75
N ASN A 331 6.17 -8.79 43.75
CA ASN A 331 5.16 -9.76 44.21
C ASN A 331 3.91 -9.72 43.31
N LYS A 332 3.41 -8.52 43.03
CA LYS A 332 2.21 -8.27 42.22
C LYS A 332 2.58 -7.40 41.01
N LEU A 333 2.74 -8.06 39.87
CA LEU A 333 3.12 -7.44 38.59
C LEU A 333 1.88 -7.15 37.74
N ALA A 334 1.75 -5.92 37.24
CA ALA A 334 0.71 -5.55 36.29
C ALA A 334 1.17 -5.85 34.87
N VAL A 335 0.48 -6.76 34.17
CA VAL A 335 0.78 -7.07 32.75
C VAL A 335 -0.11 -6.21 31.87
N ILE A 336 0.50 -5.24 31.16
CA ILE A 336 -0.20 -4.33 30.25
C ILE A 336 0.17 -4.71 28.82
N PHE A 337 -0.81 -4.97 27.97
CA PHE A 337 -0.56 -5.18 26.53
C PHE A 337 -0.77 -3.86 25.77
N LEU A 338 0.13 -3.53 24.85
CA LEU A 338 -0.02 -2.46 23.87
C LEU A 338 0.29 -3.02 22.50
N GLU A 339 -0.72 -3.14 21.63
CA GLU A 339 -0.54 -3.87 20.37
C GLU A 339 -1.24 -3.20 19.20
N ASN A 340 -0.56 -3.18 18.04
CA ASN A 340 -1.16 -2.90 16.73
C ASN A 340 -0.89 -4.08 15.77
N PRO A 341 -1.63 -5.19 15.92
CA PRO A 341 -1.36 -6.41 15.14
C PRO A 341 -1.57 -6.21 13.63
N PRO A 342 -0.90 -7.01 12.78
CA PRO A 342 -1.08 -6.93 11.33
C PRO A 342 -2.53 -7.24 10.91
N TYR A 343 -3.09 -6.38 10.06
CA TYR A 343 -4.48 -6.46 9.58
C TYR A 343 -4.62 -7.27 8.29
N ALA A 344 -3.95 -8.41 8.19
CA ALA A 344 -4.01 -9.24 7.00
C ALA A 344 -5.45 -9.77 6.79
N GLN A 345 -6.30 -8.98 6.11
CA GLN A 345 -7.68 -9.35 5.78
C GLN A 345 -7.67 -10.40 4.67
N LEU A 346 -8.10 -11.61 5.02
CA LEU A 346 -7.98 -12.78 4.14
C LEU A 346 -9.01 -12.80 3.00
N ASN A 347 -10.06 -11.98 3.10
CA ASN A 347 -11.22 -11.97 2.20
C ASN A 347 -11.24 -10.84 1.14
N SER A 348 -10.12 -10.14 0.92
CA SER A 348 -10.06 -9.11 -0.14
C SER A 348 -9.94 -9.76 -1.54
N ASN A 349 -11.05 -9.80 -2.28
CA ASN A 349 -11.13 -10.25 -3.68
C ASN A 349 -10.56 -9.22 -4.68
N LYS A 350 -9.57 -8.41 -4.31
CA LYS A 350 -8.96 -7.44 -5.24
C LYS A 350 -7.75 -8.07 -5.92
N ASP A 351 -7.63 -7.85 -7.23
CA ASP A 351 -6.50 -8.28 -8.06
C ASP A 351 -5.18 -7.87 -7.40
N GLY A 352 -4.34 -8.87 -7.10
CA GLY A 352 -3.08 -8.73 -6.36
C GLY A 352 -3.07 -9.32 -4.94
N GLY A 353 -4.16 -9.98 -4.49
CA GLY A 353 -4.18 -10.70 -3.23
C GLY A 353 -3.16 -11.85 -3.16
N VAL A 354 -2.54 -12.03 -1.99
CA VAL A 354 -1.53 -13.06 -1.71
C VAL A 354 -1.96 -14.43 -2.24
N ASN A 355 -1.03 -15.12 -2.91
CA ASN A 355 -1.24 -16.48 -3.43
C ASN A 355 -1.87 -17.39 -2.35
N TYR A 356 -2.90 -18.16 -2.70
CA TYR A 356 -3.71 -18.98 -1.77
C TYR A 356 -2.89 -19.85 -0.79
N LYS A 357 -1.68 -20.26 -1.19
CA LYS A 357 -0.74 -21.01 -0.35
C LYS A 357 -0.16 -20.21 0.82
N ALA A 358 0.15 -18.92 0.64
CA ALA A 358 0.65 -18.06 1.72
C ALA A 358 -0.49 -17.62 2.67
N LYS A 359 -1.73 -17.50 2.17
CA LYS A 359 -2.94 -17.31 3.00
C LYS A 359 -3.16 -18.43 4.02
N LYS A 360 -2.84 -19.69 3.67
CA LYS A 360 -3.06 -20.86 4.55
C LYS A 360 -2.16 -20.91 5.79
N LYS A 361 -0.97 -20.28 5.74
CA LYS A 361 0.00 -20.25 6.87
C LYS A 361 -0.50 -19.34 8.00
N TYR A 362 -1.05 -18.18 7.66
CA TYR A 362 -1.56 -17.20 8.63
C TYR A 362 -2.94 -17.58 9.22
N ILE A 363 -3.75 -18.37 8.50
CA ILE A 363 -5.05 -18.85 8.99
C ILE A 363 -4.90 -19.97 10.04
N LYS A 364 -3.89 -20.83 9.95
CA LYS A 364 -3.81 -22.06 10.77
C LYS A 364 -2.71 -22.03 11.83
N THR A 365 -2.59 -20.90 12.54
CA THR A 365 -1.70 -20.80 13.70
C THR A 365 -2.08 -21.80 14.79
N TRP A 366 -1.25 -21.91 15.83
CA TRP A 366 -1.61 -22.73 16.98
C TRP A 366 -2.80 -22.14 17.75
N VAL A 367 -2.82 -20.81 17.96
CA VAL A 367 -3.91 -20.09 18.63
C VAL A 367 -5.25 -20.24 17.90
N HIS A 368 -5.28 -20.08 16.57
CA HIS A 368 -6.49 -20.26 15.78
C HIS A 368 -7.14 -21.62 16.02
N LYS A 369 -6.34 -22.69 16.11
CA LYS A 369 -6.84 -24.05 16.37
C LYS A 369 -7.48 -24.21 17.76
N GLN A 370 -7.23 -23.28 18.69
CA GLN A 370 -7.84 -23.27 20.02
C GLN A 370 -9.13 -22.44 20.08
N MET A 371 -9.37 -21.59 19.07
CA MET A 371 -10.56 -20.75 19.01
C MET A 371 -11.76 -21.57 18.51
N LYS A 372 -12.91 -21.43 19.19
CA LYS A 372 -14.17 -22.07 18.79
C LYS A 372 -14.95 -21.25 17.76
N ASN A 373 -14.84 -19.93 17.85
CA ASN A 373 -15.52 -18.95 17.00
C ASN A 373 -14.53 -17.85 16.61
N GLY A 374 -14.62 -17.34 15.38
CA GLY A 374 -13.68 -16.34 14.86
C GLY A 374 -12.26 -16.89 14.73
N GLY A 375 -11.28 -15.99 14.72
CA GLY A 375 -9.86 -16.30 14.59
C GLY A 375 -9.40 -16.44 13.15
N GLU A 376 -10.23 -16.11 12.17
CA GLU A 376 -9.83 -16.12 10.76
C GLU A 376 -8.75 -15.05 10.52
N ASP A 377 -8.95 -13.85 11.06
CA ASP A 377 -7.96 -12.77 10.97
C ASP A 377 -7.01 -12.76 12.18
N LEU A 378 -5.77 -12.30 11.99
CA LEU A 378 -4.71 -12.40 13.01
C LEU A 378 -5.01 -11.58 14.26
N ASP A 379 -5.58 -10.38 14.10
CA ASP A 379 -6.01 -9.47 15.18
C ASP A 379 -6.97 -10.16 16.17
N GLU A 380 -7.89 -10.98 15.66
CA GLU A 380 -8.81 -11.77 16.47
C GLU A 380 -8.06 -12.80 17.35
N GLN A 381 -6.99 -13.39 16.82
CA GLN A 381 -6.16 -14.36 17.53
C GLN A 381 -5.28 -13.68 18.60
N PHE A 382 -4.76 -12.48 18.34
CA PHE A 382 -4.03 -11.68 19.34
C PHE A 382 -4.94 -11.32 20.52
N VAL A 383 -6.16 -10.84 20.26
CA VAL A 383 -7.12 -10.49 21.32
C VAL A 383 -7.53 -11.72 22.13
N PHE A 384 -7.87 -12.83 21.47
CA PHE A 384 -8.20 -14.07 22.16
C PHE A 384 -7.04 -14.56 23.05
N SER A 385 -5.83 -14.63 22.49
CA SER A 385 -4.67 -15.16 23.22
C SER A 385 -4.24 -14.29 24.40
N ALA A 386 -4.42 -12.97 24.34
CA ALA A 386 -4.12 -12.05 25.45
C ALA A 386 -4.90 -12.47 26.72
N TYR A 387 -6.21 -12.67 26.61
CA TYR A 387 -7.04 -13.02 27.77
C TYR A 387 -7.06 -14.52 28.11
N ASN A 388 -6.78 -15.39 27.15
CA ASN A 388 -6.79 -16.84 27.40
C ASN A 388 -5.51 -17.37 28.04
N TYR A 389 -4.36 -16.73 27.82
CA TYR A 389 -3.07 -17.26 28.23
C TYR A 389 -2.30 -16.39 29.22
N TYR A 390 -2.69 -15.13 29.42
CA TYR A 390 -1.95 -14.21 30.29
C TYR A 390 -2.86 -13.62 31.37
N SER A 391 -2.26 -13.31 32.53
CA SER A 391 -2.92 -12.57 33.62
C SER A 391 -2.92 -11.07 33.32
N VAL A 392 -3.70 -10.67 32.32
CA VAL A 392 -3.81 -9.28 31.86
C VAL A 392 -4.29 -8.39 33.01
N TYR A 393 -3.67 -7.21 33.16
CA TYR A 393 -4.20 -6.09 33.94
C TYR A 393 -4.95 -5.13 33.02
N SER A 394 -4.29 -4.69 31.95
CA SER A 394 -4.84 -3.81 30.90
C SER A 394 -4.41 -4.28 29.51
N TYR A 395 -5.24 -3.98 28.51
CA TYR A 395 -4.95 -4.23 27.11
C TYR A 395 -5.39 -3.05 26.25
N VAL A 396 -4.41 -2.36 25.67
CA VAL A 396 -4.57 -1.26 24.72
C VAL A 396 -4.34 -1.81 23.32
N HIS A 397 -5.38 -1.82 22.50
CA HIS A 397 -5.37 -2.55 21.23
C HIS A 397 -5.87 -1.67 20.07
N TYR A 398 -5.11 -1.65 18.99
CA TYR A 398 -5.59 -1.18 17.69
C TYR A 398 -6.16 -2.35 16.89
N GLY A 399 -7.40 -2.22 16.42
CA GLY A 399 -8.07 -3.32 15.74
C GLY A 399 -9.32 -2.89 14.96
N PRO A 400 -9.80 -3.74 14.04
CA PRO A 400 -11.12 -3.56 13.45
C PRO A 400 -12.20 -3.80 14.50
N ILE A 401 -13.20 -2.90 14.54
CA ILE A 401 -14.26 -2.94 15.56
C ILE A 401 -15.09 -4.23 15.55
N LYS A 402 -15.05 -5.00 14.45
CA LYS A 402 -15.72 -6.31 14.29
C LYS A 402 -15.36 -7.31 15.40
N ILE A 403 -14.14 -7.25 15.97
CA ILE A 403 -13.69 -8.14 17.05
C ILE A 403 -14.70 -8.10 18.21
N TRP A 404 -15.13 -6.90 18.59
CA TRP A 404 -16.12 -6.67 19.62
C TRP A 404 -17.56 -6.62 19.07
N LYS A 405 -17.77 -5.88 17.98
CA LYS A 405 -19.09 -5.53 17.43
C LYS A 405 -19.88 -6.73 16.91
N THR A 406 -19.23 -7.67 16.21
CA THR A 406 -19.92 -8.78 15.52
C THR A 406 -19.40 -10.16 15.89
N ASN A 407 -18.11 -10.28 16.20
CA ASN A 407 -17.52 -11.56 16.58
C ASN A 407 -17.64 -11.82 18.08
N HIS A 408 -17.87 -10.75 18.87
CA HIS A 408 -18.06 -10.80 20.32
C HIS A 408 -16.92 -11.51 21.06
N LEU A 409 -15.68 -11.38 20.58
CA LEU A 409 -14.51 -12.09 21.11
C LEU A 409 -14.03 -11.54 22.46
N VAL A 410 -14.46 -10.34 22.85
CA VAL A 410 -14.05 -9.67 24.08
C VAL A 410 -15.25 -8.97 24.74
N ASN A 411 -15.45 -9.21 26.04
CA ASN A 411 -16.48 -8.59 26.87
C ASN A 411 -15.85 -8.10 28.19
N LYS A 412 -14.95 -7.13 28.07
CA LYS A 412 -14.21 -6.56 29.19
C LYS A 412 -14.60 -5.12 29.44
N GLU A 413 -14.37 -4.63 30.66
CA GLU A 413 -14.55 -3.22 31.02
C GLU A 413 -13.72 -2.34 30.08
N VAL A 414 -14.38 -1.39 29.41
CA VAL A 414 -13.73 -0.41 28.54
C VAL A 414 -13.45 0.83 29.39
N LYS A 415 -12.17 1.21 29.52
CA LYS A 415 -11.78 2.45 30.19
C LYS A 415 -11.83 3.63 29.23
N GLU A 416 -11.25 3.44 28.05
CA GLU A 416 -11.04 4.48 27.06
C GLU A 416 -11.18 3.89 25.65
N ALA A 417 -11.69 4.68 24.71
CA ALA A 417 -11.92 4.24 23.35
C ALA A 417 -11.84 5.41 22.35
N TYR A 418 -11.12 5.21 21.25
CA TYR A 418 -10.89 6.22 20.21
C TYR A 418 -11.03 5.63 18.80
N LEU A 419 -11.69 6.33 17.88
CA LEU A 419 -11.72 5.99 16.46
C LEU A 419 -10.66 6.78 15.70
N CYS A 420 -9.58 6.09 15.35
CA CYS A 420 -8.49 6.63 14.55
C CYS A 420 -8.90 6.67 13.06
N ASN A 421 -8.49 7.69 12.34
CA ASN A 421 -8.67 7.77 10.89
C ASN A 421 -7.56 7.00 10.17
N ARG A 422 -7.94 5.91 9.50
CA ARG A 422 -7.04 5.02 8.76
C ARG A 422 -6.23 5.72 7.67
N LYS A 423 -6.67 6.90 7.17
CA LYS A 423 -5.91 7.63 6.15
C LYS A 423 -4.49 7.98 6.60
N PHE A 424 -4.30 8.23 7.89
CA PHE A 424 -2.98 8.59 8.42
C PHE A 424 -2.05 7.38 8.55
N PHE A 425 -2.61 6.16 8.52
CA PHE A 425 -1.85 4.91 8.46
C PHE A 425 -1.41 4.56 7.02
N ASN A 426 -1.39 5.55 6.11
CA ASN A 426 -1.11 5.37 4.67
C ASN A 426 -2.07 4.40 3.95
N ALA A 427 -3.33 4.33 4.38
CA ALA A 427 -4.37 3.49 3.79
C ALA A 427 -5.62 4.29 3.36
N GLY A 428 -6.60 3.61 2.76
CA GLY A 428 -7.88 4.23 2.43
C GLY A 428 -8.63 4.68 3.69
N GLU A 429 -9.23 5.87 3.66
CA GLU A 429 -9.93 6.46 4.80
C GLU A 429 -11.08 5.58 5.30
N SER A 430 -11.00 5.15 6.56
CA SER A 430 -12.04 4.50 7.36
C SER A 430 -11.67 4.56 8.84
N ALA A 431 -12.49 4.00 9.73
CA ALA A 431 -12.20 3.98 11.16
C ALA A 431 -11.37 2.75 11.58
N ILE A 432 -10.37 2.97 12.44
CA ILE A 432 -9.66 1.93 13.22
C ILE A 432 -9.97 2.18 14.69
N ALA A 433 -10.41 1.15 15.42
CA ALA A 433 -10.68 1.28 16.83
C ALA A 433 -9.39 1.13 17.64
N LEU A 434 -9.13 2.08 18.53
CA LEU A 434 -8.18 1.97 19.62
C LEU A 434 -8.99 1.81 20.91
N ILE A 435 -8.86 0.68 21.59
CA ILE A 435 -9.66 0.37 22.79
C ILE A 435 -8.72 -0.03 23.93
N HIS A 436 -8.94 0.57 25.11
CA HIS A 436 -8.33 0.16 26.38
C HIS A 436 -9.32 -0.67 27.19
N TRP A 437 -9.08 -1.97 27.26
CA TRP A 437 -9.82 -2.91 28.08
C TRP A 437 -9.06 -3.26 29.36
N THR A 438 -9.78 -3.53 30.45
CA THR A 438 -9.20 -4.19 31.64
C THR A 438 -9.42 -5.70 31.59
N ASN A 439 -9.17 -6.41 32.70
CA ASN A 439 -9.50 -7.82 32.84
C ASN A 439 -10.90 -8.10 33.42
N LYS A 440 -11.59 -7.07 33.91
CA LYS A 440 -12.92 -7.20 34.51
C LYS A 440 -13.96 -7.52 33.44
N GLU A 441 -14.74 -8.57 33.65
CA GLU A 441 -15.85 -8.95 32.77
C GLU A 441 -16.97 -7.91 32.84
N VAL A 442 -17.25 -7.24 31.73
CA VAL A 442 -18.36 -6.30 31.59
C VAL A 442 -18.92 -6.41 30.18
N PHE A 443 -20.24 -6.53 30.10
CA PHE A 443 -20.93 -6.62 28.83
C PHE A 443 -21.48 -5.26 28.41
N TYR A 444 -21.02 -4.76 27.27
CA TYR A 444 -21.54 -3.55 26.63
C TYR A 444 -22.32 -3.92 25.36
N GLU A 445 -23.47 -3.29 25.17
CA GLU A 445 -24.16 -3.22 23.87
C GLU A 445 -23.67 -2.04 23.01
N THR A 446 -23.14 -1.00 23.66
CA THR A 446 -22.65 0.23 23.02
C THR A 446 -21.32 0.64 23.64
N ILE A 447 -20.35 1.02 22.81
CA ILE A 447 -19.14 1.72 23.23
C ILE A 447 -19.17 3.12 22.60
N GLU A 448 -18.89 4.13 23.41
CA GLU A 448 -18.71 5.51 22.93
C GLU A 448 -17.24 5.77 22.67
N PHE A 449 -16.93 6.31 21.48
CA PHE A 449 -15.57 6.59 21.05
C PHE A 449 -15.33 8.10 20.94
N ASP A 450 -14.15 8.56 21.39
CA ASP A 450 -13.59 9.83 20.94
C ASP A 450 -13.05 9.71 19.50
N SER A 451 -12.80 10.83 18.82
CA SER A 451 -12.32 10.83 17.44
C SER A 451 -11.68 12.17 17.04
N ASP A 452 -11.02 12.18 15.89
CA ASP A 452 -10.39 13.40 15.34
C ASP A 452 -11.42 14.47 14.97
N LEU A 453 -12.69 14.08 14.80
CA LEU A 453 -13.80 15.00 14.50
C LEU A 453 -14.45 15.59 15.77
N GLY A 454 -13.96 15.21 16.95
CA GLY A 454 -14.56 15.59 18.22
C GLY A 454 -15.90 14.89 18.49
N GLY A 455 -16.39 15.10 19.72
CA GLY A 455 -17.63 14.48 20.21
C GLY A 455 -17.52 12.97 20.43
N LYS A 456 -18.47 12.43 21.20
CA LYS A 456 -18.62 10.98 21.39
C LYS A 456 -19.37 10.37 20.21
N PHE A 457 -18.83 9.30 19.64
CA PHE A 457 -19.45 8.54 18.56
C PHE A 457 -19.86 7.15 19.08
N PRO A 458 -21.17 6.84 19.19
CA PRO A 458 -21.62 5.54 19.67
C PRO A 458 -21.48 4.47 18.59
N VAL A 459 -20.93 3.32 18.95
CA VAL A 459 -20.92 2.11 18.13
C VAL A 459 -21.61 0.99 18.88
N HIS A 460 -22.58 0.35 18.23
CA HIS A 460 -23.40 -0.71 18.83
C HIS A 460 -23.02 -2.11 18.33
N LYS A 461 -23.17 -3.12 19.18
CA LYS A 461 -23.08 -4.53 18.79
C LYS A 461 -24.16 -4.93 17.79
N VAL A 462 -23.84 -5.94 16.98
CA VAL A 462 -24.75 -6.54 16.00
C VAL A 462 -24.83 -8.04 16.23
N HIS A 463 -26.04 -8.58 16.34
CA HIS A 463 -26.26 -9.99 16.73
C HIS A 463 -26.83 -10.83 15.58
N LYS A 464 -27.58 -10.22 14.65
CA LYS A 464 -28.28 -10.94 13.58
C LYS A 464 -27.96 -10.39 12.19
N THR A 465 -27.83 -11.30 11.23
CA THR A 465 -27.63 -10.96 9.81
C THR A 465 -28.94 -10.83 9.04
N ILE A 466 -29.02 -9.87 8.09
CA ILE A 466 -30.21 -9.61 7.26
C ILE A 466 -30.58 -10.74 6.29
N SER A 467 -29.65 -11.65 6.00
CA SER A 467 -29.84 -12.73 5.02
C SER A 467 -30.97 -13.71 5.37
N LYS A 468 -31.49 -13.71 6.60
CA LYS A 468 -32.58 -14.60 7.04
C LYS A 468 -33.93 -13.90 7.18
N LEU A 469 -34.05 -12.62 6.84
CA LEU A 469 -35.29 -11.86 7.01
C LEU A 469 -36.35 -12.14 5.93
N TYR A 470 -35.98 -12.82 4.84
CA TYR A 470 -36.88 -13.19 3.76
C TYR A 470 -36.43 -14.50 3.10
N ASN A 471 -37.41 -15.18 2.50
CA ASN A 471 -37.24 -16.49 1.89
C ASN A 471 -37.03 -16.38 0.37
N ASN A 472 -36.60 -17.50 -0.22
CA ASN A 472 -36.64 -17.69 -1.65
C ASN A 472 -38.02 -18.28 -2.02
N ASP A 473 -38.84 -17.51 -2.73
CA ASP A 473 -40.18 -17.91 -3.17
C ASP A 473 -40.16 -18.80 -4.44
N GLY A 474 -38.96 -19.01 -5.01
CA GLY A 474 -38.75 -19.80 -6.21
C GLY A 474 -38.96 -19.00 -7.50
N LYS A 475 -38.27 -19.40 -8.57
CA LYS A 475 -38.26 -18.67 -9.85
C LYS A 475 -39.63 -18.56 -10.50
N ASP A 476 -40.42 -19.64 -10.45
CA ASP A 476 -41.72 -19.70 -11.12
C ASP A 476 -42.73 -18.72 -10.49
N ASN A 477 -42.64 -18.52 -9.18
CA ASN A 477 -43.52 -17.62 -8.42
C ASN A 477 -42.94 -16.22 -8.24
N GLY A 478 -41.62 -16.06 -8.39
CA GLY A 478 -40.90 -14.81 -8.16
C GLY A 478 -41.05 -13.83 -9.31
N ILE A 479 -41.09 -12.53 -9.01
CA ILE A 479 -41.11 -11.47 -10.03
C ILE A 479 -39.72 -10.88 -10.29
N CYS A 480 -38.84 -10.92 -9.29
CA CYS A 480 -37.43 -10.56 -9.40
C CYS A 480 -36.60 -11.28 -8.32
N VAL A 481 -35.29 -11.17 -8.43
CA VAL A 481 -34.31 -11.62 -7.45
C VAL A 481 -33.90 -10.44 -6.58
N VAL A 482 -34.14 -10.55 -5.28
CA VAL A 482 -33.57 -9.65 -4.27
C VAL A 482 -32.49 -10.45 -3.55
N GLU A 483 -31.24 -10.02 -3.61
CA GLU A 483 -30.16 -10.58 -2.81
C GLU A 483 -29.73 -9.53 -1.78
N ALA A 484 -29.58 -9.94 -0.52
CA ALA A 484 -29.14 -9.07 0.57
C ALA A 484 -28.32 -9.89 1.57
N ARG A 485 -27.08 -10.24 1.22
CA ARG A 485 -26.18 -11.00 2.11
C ARG A 485 -25.34 -10.08 2.98
N ASN A 486 -24.80 -10.71 4.01
CA ASN A 486 -23.72 -10.21 4.86
C ASN A 486 -22.51 -11.13 4.63
N PHE A 487 -21.67 -10.84 3.64
CA PHE A 487 -20.46 -11.64 3.37
C PHE A 487 -19.26 -11.20 4.21
N SER A 488 -19.19 -9.91 4.57
CA SER A 488 -18.22 -9.37 5.51
C SER A 488 -18.83 -8.16 6.21
N PHE A 489 -18.62 -8.02 7.52
CA PHE A 489 -19.16 -6.89 8.27
C PHE A 489 -18.56 -5.54 7.87
N ALA A 490 -17.36 -5.51 7.30
CA ALA A 490 -16.64 -4.28 6.91
C ALA A 490 -17.16 -3.57 5.65
N SER A 491 -18.31 -3.97 5.06
CA SER A 491 -18.89 -3.15 3.99
C SER A 491 -20.38 -3.42 3.81
N PRO A 492 -21.28 -2.44 4.01
CA PRO A 492 -22.70 -2.59 3.72
C PRO A 492 -22.97 -2.85 2.23
N ARG A 493 -22.06 -2.43 1.34
CA ARG A 493 -22.20 -2.59 -0.11
C ARG A 493 -22.19 -4.03 -0.59
N LEU A 494 -21.31 -4.87 -0.04
CA LEU A 494 -21.05 -6.18 -0.63
C LEU A 494 -22.31 -7.05 -0.51
N THR A 495 -22.62 -7.76 -1.61
CA THR A 495 -23.63 -8.83 -1.68
C THR A 495 -25.10 -8.45 -1.60
N GLY A 496 -25.45 -7.19 -1.87
CA GLY A 496 -26.83 -6.81 -2.23
C GLY A 496 -27.05 -6.73 -3.73
N SER A 497 -28.21 -7.15 -4.27
CA SER A 497 -28.60 -6.91 -5.67
C SER A 497 -30.11 -6.97 -5.87
N LEU A 498 -30.56 -6.34 -6.95
CA LEU A 498 -31.91 -6.43 -7.49
C LEU A 498 -31.77 -6.71 -8.99
N ASN A 499 -32.21 -7.88 -9.44
CA ASN A 499 -32.07 -8.35 -10.83
C ASN A 499 -33.18 -9.35 -11.17
N ASP A 500 -33.20 -9.87 -12.40
CA ASP A 500 -34.17 -10.88 -12.87
C ASP A 500 -33.50 -12.03 -13.65
N ASP A 501 -32.18 -12.21 -13.48
CA ASP A 501 -31.36 -13.17 -14.22
C ASP A 501 -30.54 -14.12 -13.32
N GLU A 502 -30.70 -14.04 -12.00
CA GLU A 502 -29.93 -14.79 -10.99
C GLU A 502 -28.41 -14.49 -10.96
N ARG A 503 -27.95 -13.41 -11.61
CA ARG A 503 -26.51 -13.14 -11.78
C ARG A 503 -25.73 -13.07 -10.48
N TYR A 504 -26.36 -12.60 -9.40
CA TYR A 504 -25.71 -12.40 -8.10
C TYR A 504 -26.33 -13.23 -6.97
N GLY A 505 -27.35 -14.05 -7.27
CA GLY A 505 -28.15 -14.69 -6.25
C GLY A 505 -29.35 -15.44 -6.81
N LYS A 506 -29.92 -16.35 -6.01
CA LYS A 506 -31.06 -17.20 -6.41
C LYS A 506 -32.32 -16.95 -5.58
N LYS A 507 -32.32 -15.89 -4.77
CA LYS A 507 -33.44 -15.54 -3.91
C LYS A 507 -34.50 -14.77 -4.69
N TRP A 508 -35.34 -15.52 -5.37
CA TRP A 508 -36.53 -14.99 -6.03
C TRP A 508 -37.56 -14.57 -4.99
N VAL A 509 -38.21 -13.43 -5.21
CA VAL A 509 -39.25 -12.89 -4.32
C VAL A 509 -40.53 -12.70 -5.13
N ASN A 510 -41.64 -13.20 -4.62
CA ASN A 510 -42.94 -13.09 -5.26
C ASN A 510 -43.57 -11.70 -5.04
N LYS A 511 -44.69 -11.44 -5.73
CA LYS A 511 -45.41 -10.16 -5.68
C LYS A 511 -45.90 -9.78 -4.27
N ASP A 512 -46.25 -10.76 -3.44
CA ASP A 512 -46.85 -10.52 -2.12
C ASP A 512 -45.78 -10.15 -1.08
N ASN A 513 -44.55 -10.65 -1.27
CA ASN A 513 -43.41 -10.42 -0.38
C ASN A 513 -42.48 -9.30 -0.84
N LEU A 514 -42.52 -8.89 -2.11
CA LEU A 514 -41.49 -8.01 -2.67
C LEU A 514 -41.40 -6.69 -1.92
N LEU A 515 -42.53 -6.05 -1.58
CA LEU A 515 -42.52 -4.78 -0.86
C LEU A 515 -41.75 -4.87 0.47
N ASN A 516 -41.88 -6.00 1.18
CA ASN A 516 -41.16 -6.26 2.42
C ASN A 516 -39.67 -6.59 2.20
N ALA A 517 -39.27 -7.07 1.02
CA ALA A 517 -37.88 -7.39 0.72
C ALA A 517 -37.05 -6.16 0.26
N LEU A 518 -37.68 -5.16 -0.37
CA LEU A 518 -36.99 -3.99 -0.93
C LEU A 518 -36.16 -3.17 0.07
N PRO A 519 -36.57 -2.97 1.34
CA PRO A 519 -35.72 -2.31 2.34
C PRO A 519 -34.36 -3.00 2.53
N LEU A 520 -34.30 -4.33 2.37
CA LEU A 520 -33.06 -5.11 2.48
C LEU A 520 -32.14 -4.90 1.29
N PHE A 521 -32.68 -4.57 0.12
CA PHE A 521 -31.87 -4.10 -1.02
C PHE A 521 -31.37 -2.67 -0.78
N CYS A 522 -32.24 -1.78 -0.30
CA CYS A 522 -31.91 -0.37 -0.04
C CYS A 522 -30.77 -0.23 0.98
N VAL A 523 -30.76 -1.04 2.05
CA VAL A 523 -29.70 -1.01 3.07
C VAL A 523 -28.35 -1.49 2.51
N CYS A 524 -28.37 -2.35 1.50
CA CYS A 524 -27.15 -2.78 0.79
C CYS A 524 -26.56 -1.71 -0.13
N ARG A 525 -27.15 -0.52 -0.15
CA ARG A 525 -26.78 0.61 -1.01
C ARG A 525 -26.59 1.91 -0.22
N ASP A 526 -26.41 1.83 1.10
CA ASP A 526 -26.04 3.01 1.91
C ASP A 526 -24.63 3.49 1.54
N GLU A 527 -24.56 4.49 0.66
CA GLU A 527 -23.28 5.07 0.20
C GLU A 527 -22.54 5.80 1.33
N ILE A 528 -23.25 6.21 2.37
CA ILE A 528 -22.69 6.96 3.49
C ILE A 528 -21.81 6.05 4.33
N ALA A 529 -22.29 4.88 4.75
CA ALA A 529 -21.46 3.91 5.46
C ALA A 529 -20.35 3.30 4.58
N GLU A 530 -20.41 3.44 3.25
CA GLU A 530 -19.32 3.03 2.33
C GLU A 530 -18.22 4.08 2.20
N LYS A 531 -18.59 5.35 1.97
CA LYS A 531 -17.66 6.41 1.56
C LYS A 531 -17.46 7.48 2.63
N GLY A 532 -18.27 7.44 3.69
CA GLY A 532 -18.33 8.45 4.73
C GLY A 532 -18.81 9.82 4.26
N SER A 533 -19.34 9.94 3.03
CA SER A 533 -19.59 11.24 2.41
C SER A 533 -21.07 11.58 2.36
N ILE A 534 -21.45 12.72 2.94
CA ILE A 534 -22.80 13.32 2.85
C ILE A 534 -22.64 14.72 2.30
N SER A 535 -23.21 15.01 1.13
CA SER A 535 -23.22 16.37 0.54
C SER A 535 -21.83 17.05 0.41
N GLY A 536 -20.75 16.27 0.35
CA GLY A 536 -19.37 16.77 0.22
C GLY A 536 -18.58 16.79 1.53
N GLU A 537 -19.23 16.65 2.68
CA GLU A 537 -18.56 16.48 3.98
C GLU A 537 -18.25 15.01 4.22
N LYS A 538 -17.07 14.73 4.79
CA LYS A 538 -16.59 13.36 5.01
C LYS A 538 -16.46 13.05 6.50
N ASP A 539 -17.24 12.08 6.94
CA ASP A 539 -17.15 11.46 8.25
C ASP A 539 -16.58 10.04 8.09
N TYR A 540 -15.31 9.85 8.44
CA TYR A 540 -14.68 8.52 8.36
C TYR A 540 -15.22 7.56 9.42
N ARG A 541 -15.84 8.07 10.50
CA ARG A 541 -16.25 7.27 11.66
C ARG A 541 -17.32 6.27 11.31
N VAL A 542 -18.16 6.54 10.30
CA VAL A 542 -19.23 5.64 9.83
C VAL A 542 -18.70 4.50 8.94
N ILE A 543 -17.51 4.66 8.37
CA ILE A 543 -16.90 3.66 7.48
C ILE A 543 -16.26 2.57 8.35
N ASP A 544 -16.58 1.31 8.05
CA ASP A 544 -16.16 0.12 8.82
C ASP A 544 -16.75 0.04 10.25
N THR A 545 -17.69 0.91 10.64
CA THR A 545 -18.37 0.85 11.96
C THR A 545 -19.89 0.73 11.88
N VAL A 546 -20.53 1.24 10.82
CA VAL A 546 -21.98 1.12 10.59
C VAL A 546 -22.26 -0.11 9.74
N TYR A 547 -23.00 -1.08 10.30
CA TYR A 547 -23.24 -2.38 9.69
C TYR A 547 -24.71 -2.59 9.35
N LYS A 548 -24.95 -3.49 8.39
CA LYS A 548 -26.29 -4.04 8.13
C LYS A 548 -26.64 -5.10 9.16
N THR A 549 -27.80 -5.00 9.75
CA THR A 549 -28.23 -5.87 10.85
C THR A 549 -29.71 -6.25 10.73
N ALA A 550 -30.05 -7.36 11.37
CA ALA A 550 -31.42 -7.86 11.52
C ALA A 550 -31.87 -7.88 12.97
N ASP A 551 -31.20 -7.13 13.86
CA ASP A 551 -31.51 -7.10 15.29
C ASP A 551 -32.97 -6.65 15.52
N GLY A 552 -33.45 -5.70 14.72
CA GLY A 552 -34.83 -5.23 14.74
C GLY A 552 -35.86 -6.18 14.11
N GLY A 553 -35.42 -7.27 13.47
CA GLY A 553 -36.29 -8.26 12.84
C GLY A 553 -37.15 -7.66 11.73
N THR A 554 -38.47 -7.93 11.79
CA THR A 554 -39.45 -7.48 10.79
C THR A 554 -40.23 -6.22 11.20
N LYS A 555 -39.76 -5.47 12.22
CA LYS A 555 -40.45 -4.26 12.72
C LYS A 555 -40.78 -3.26 11.61
N TYR A 556 -39.87 -3.09 10.64
CA TYR A 556 -40.03 -2.16 9.51
C TYR A 556 -41.23 -2.49 8.60
N GLN A 557 -41.69 -3.75 8.56
CA GLN A 557 -42.76 -4.18 7.64
C GLN A 557 -44.13 -3.58 7.98
N LYS A 558 -44.27 -2.97 9.17
CA LYS A 558 -45.50 -2.28 9.58
C LYS A 558 -45.55 -0.82 9.11
N ASP A 559 -44.43 -0.26 8.68
CA ASP A 559 -44.31 1.13 8.27
C ASP A 559 -44.53 1.27 6.76
N LYS A 560 -45.79 1.51 6.37
CA LYS A 560 -46.16 1.66 4.96
C LYS A 560 -45.39 2.77 4.26
N ASN A 561 -45.15 3.90 4.93
CA ASN A 561 -44.44 5.02 4.34
C ASN A 561 -42.98 4.66 4.05
N PHE A 562 -42.31 4.01 5.00
CA PHE A 562 -40.93 3.53 4.80
C PHE A 562 -40.85 2.51 3.65
N LEU A 563 -41.78 1.55 3.58
CA LEU A 563 -41.83 0.56 2.51
C LEU A 563 -42.04 1.21 1.13
N GLN A 564 -42.93 2.20 1.04
CA GLN A 564 -43.23 2.92 -0.20
C GLN A 564 -42.08 3.83 -0.64
N ASN A 565 -41.39 4.48 0.30
CA ASN A 565 -40.15 5.20 0.02
C ASN A 565 -39.07 4.26 -0.54
N CYS A 566 -38.91 3.07 0.05
CA CYS A 566 -37.99 2.04 -0.46
C CYS A 566 -38.41 1.55 -1.85
N LEU A 567 -39.71 1.42 -2.14
CA LEU A 567 -40.22 1.04 -3.45
C LEU A 567 -39.86 2.09 -4.52
N LEU A 568 -40.21 3.35 -4.30
CA LEU A 568 -39.86 4.46 -5.21
C LEU A 568 -38.37 4.46 -5.51
N TRP A 569 -37.54 4.41 -4.47
CA TRP A 569 -36.09 4.43 -4.61
C TRP A 569 -35.58 3.21 -5.40
N SER A 570 -36.12 2.01 -5.13
CA SER A 570 -35.71 0.78 -5.80
C SER A 570 -36.11 0.73 -7.28
N LEU A 571 -37.22 1.37 -7.67
CA LEU A 571 -37.63 1.47 -9.07
C LEU A 571 -36.77 2.46 -9.84
N CYS A 572 -36.43 3.59 -9.24
CA CYS A 572 -35.75 4.69 -9.95
C CYS A 572 -34.21 4.60 -9.89
N THR A 573 -33.64 3.81 -8.97
CA THR A 573 -32.18 3.72 -8.79
C THR A 573 -31.47 2.95 -9.90
N HIS A 574 -30.29 3.43 -10.29
CA HIS A 574 -29.39 2.73 -11.23
C HIS A 574 -28.80 1.44 -10.68
N TYR A 575 -29.00 1.16 -9.39
CA TYR A 575 -28.61 -0.11 -8.77
C TYR A 575 -29.60 -1.26 -9.04
N ASN A 576 -30.78 -0.95 -9.56
CA ASN A 576 -31.73 -1.96 -10.04
C ASN A 576 -31.32 -2.42 -11.43
N GLN A 577 -30.90 -3.68 -11.52
CA GLN A 577 -30.32 -4.29 -12.73
C GLN A 577 -31.31 -5.23 -13.42
N CYS A 578 -32.60 -5.18 -13.06
CA CYS A 578 -33.64 -5.89 -13.79
C CYS A 578 -33.66 -5.45 -15.26
N SER A 579 -33.90 -6.41 -16.15
CA SER A 579 -34.04 -6.15 -17.59
C SER A 579 -35.23 -5.22 -17.88
N THR A 580 -35.24 -4.56 -19.04
CA THR A 580 -36.32 -3.63 -19.42
C THR A 580 -37.72 -4.28 -19.44
N ASN A 581 -37.80 -5.59 -19.67
CA ASN A 581 -39.05 -6.36 -19.75
C ASN A 581 -39.40 -7.05 -18.42
N SER A 582 -38.69 -6.72 -17.35
CA SER A 582 -38.90 -7.34 -16.05
C SER A 582 -40.30 -7.05 -15.48
N ARG A 583 -40.88 -8.04 -14.79
CA ARG A 583 -42.20 -7.94 -14.15
C ARG A 583 -42.25 -6.90 -13.03
N ILE A 584 -41.10 -6.55 -12.43
CA ILE A 584 -41.01 -5.58 -11.34
C ILE A 584 -41.50 -4.18 -11.74
N TRP A 585 -41.36 -3.78 -13.00
CA TRP A 585 -41.71 -2.42 -13.43
C TRP A 585 -43.21 -2.18 -13.37
N ASN A 586 -44.00 -3.06 -14.00
CA ASN A 586 -45.46 -2.98 -13.97
C ASN A 586 -45.98 -3.17 -12.54
N TRP A 587 -45.46 -4.18 -11.82
CA TRP A 587 -45.84 -4.41 -10.43
C TRP A 587 -45.55 -3.18 -9.56
N GLY A 588 -44.38 -2.57 -9.71
CA GLY A 588 -43.97 -1.41 -8.93
C GLY A 588 -44.83 -0.19 -9.20
N GLU A 589 -45.18 0.08 -10.46
CA GLU A 589 -46.07 1.18 -10.83
C GLU A 589 -47.50 0.99 -10.31
N GLU A 590 -48.00 -0.25 -10.31
CA GLU A 590 -49.31 -0.60 -9.73
C GLU A 590 -49.34 -0.44 -8.20
N HIS A 591 -48.23 -0.74 -7.52
CA HIS A 591 -48.18 -0.79 -6.04
C HIS A 591 -47.57 0.47 -5.40
N LEU A 592 -47.02 1.39 -6.19
CA LEU A 592 -46.49 2.66 -5.70
C LEU A 592 -47.65 3.58 -5.30
N ASP A 593 -47.58 4.13 -4.09
CA ASP A 593 -48.58 5.05 -3.57
C ASP A 593 -48.75 6.29 -4.49
N GLU A 594 -50.00 6.70 -4.71
CA GLU A 594 -50.34 7.84 -5.57
C GLU A 594 -49.66 9.15 -5.14
N SER A 595 -49.43 9.34 -3.85
CA SER A 595 -48.72 10.50 -3.31
C SER A 595 -47.25 10.56 -3.73
N LEU A 596 -46.63 9.41 -4.04
CA LEU A 596 -45.26 9.33 -4.53
C LEU A 596 -45.16 9.42 -6.05
N LYS A 597 -46.26 9.16 -6.79
CA LYS A 597 -46.30 9.31 -8.25
C LYS A 597 -46.25 10.78 -8.70
N SER A 598 -46.64 11.72 -7.83
CA SER A 598 -46.47 13.15 -8.07
C SER A 598 -45.09 13.67 -7.66
N ASN A 599 -44.21 12.82 -7.12
CA ASN A 599 -42.85 13.20 -6.74
C ASN A 599 -41.98 13.46 -7.98
N GLU A 600 -41.12 14.49 -7.92
CA GLU A 600 -40.18 14.86 -9.00
C GLU A 600 -39.32 13.68 -9.46
N ILE A 601 -38.88 12.81 -8.55
CA ILE A 601 -38.09 11.62 -8.85
C ILE A 601 -38.86 10.67 -9.78
N TRP A 602 -40.14 10.41 -9.46
CA TRP A 602 -40.97 9.50 -10.27
C TRP A 602 -41.30 10.11 -11.62
N LEU A 603 -41.69 11.39 -11.64
CA LEU A 603 -42.03 12.11 -12.87
C LEU A 603 -40.83 12.13 -13.85
N LEU A 604 -39.65 12.47 -13.36
CA LEU A 604 -38.43 12.47 -14.16
C LEU A 604 -38.03 11.06 -14.62
N TYR A 605 -38.20 10.04 -13.77
CA TYR A 605 -37.96 8.66 -14.17
C TYR A 605 -38.92 8.25 -15.31
N LYS A 606 -40.22 8.54 -15.19
CA LYS A 606 -41.22 8.22 -16.23
C LYS A 606 -40.99 8.99 -17.53
N GLU A 607 -40.54 10.25 -17.44
CA GLU A 607 -40.10 11.02 -18.61
C GLU A 607 -38.95 10.32 -19.35
N LEU A 608 -37.90 9.91 -18.62
CA LEU A 608 -36.78 9.17 -19.20
C LEU A 608 -37.21 7.83 -19.83
N VAL A 609 -38.11 7.09 -19.17
CA VAL A 609 -38.68 5.84 -19.72
C VAL A 609 -39.47 6.13 -21.00
N SER A 610 -40.27 7.19 -21.02
CA SER A 610 -41.06 7.58 -22.20
C SER A 610 -40.18 8.01 -23.37
N GLU A 611 -39.09 8.74 -23.12
CA GLU A 611 -38.17 9.20 -24.17
C GLU A 611 -37.35 8.04 -24.77
N THR A 612 -36.99 7.05 -23.97
CA THR A 612 -36.09 5.96 -24.39
C THR A 612 -36.83 4.68 -24.80
N GLY A 613 -38.05 4.47 -24.31
CA GLY A 613 -38.76 3.19 -24.40
C GLY A 613 -38.14 2.09 -23.54
N VAL A 614 -37.26 2.43 -22.59
CA VAL A 614 -36.50 1.48 -21.78
C VAL A 614 -36.82 1.67 -20.30
N ASN A 615 -37.12 0.58 -19.60
CA ASN A 615 -37.31 0.59 -18.14
C ASN A 615 -35.99 0.41 -17.39
N GLY A 616 -35.89 1.06 -16.23
CA GLY A 616 -34.77 0.95 -15.31
C GLY A 616 -33.61 1.88 -15.66
N LEU A 617 -33.18 2.68 -14.69
CA LEU A 617 -32.12 3.68 -14.90
C LEU A 617 -30.78 3.03 -15.32
N TYR A 618 -30.49 1.81 -14.84
CA TYR A 618 -29.33 1.03 -15.27
C TYR A 618 -29.31 0.79 -16.79
N ASN A 619 -30.47 0.45 -17.37
CA ASN A 619 -30.62 0.17 -18.80
C ASN A 619 -30.63 1.47 -19.62
N ILE A 620 -31.30 2.51 -19.12
CA ILE A 620 -31.33 3.85 -19.72
C ILE A 620 -29.91 4.41 -19.84
N GLU A 621 -29.05 4.20 -18.85
CA GLU A 621 -27.64 4.61 -18.91
C GLU A 621 -26.82 3.93 -20.02
N GLN A 622 -27.27 2.79 -20.53
CA GLN A 622 -26.65 2.10 -21.67
C GLN A 622 -27.31 2.45 -23.01
N TYR A 623 -28.48 3.10 -22.99
CA TYR A 623 -29.25 3.44 -24.18
C TYR A 623 -28.42 4.29 -25.14
N ASN A 624 -28.19 3.80 -26.36
CA ASN A 624 -27.38 4.45 -27.41
C ASN A 624 -25.99 4.95 -26.97
N LYS A 625 -25.47 4.52 -25.81
CA LYS A 625 -24.16 4.94 -25.31
C LYS A 625 -23.02 4.57 -26.26
N ASN A 626 -23.14 3.41 -26.92
CA ASN A 626 -22.19 2.98 -27.94
C ASN A 626 -22.33 3.77 -29.25
N GLY A 627 -23.52 4.28 -29.56
CA GLY A 627 -23.78 5.09 -30.76
C GLY A 627 -23.27 6.53 -30.63
N TYR A 628 -23.38 7.13 -29.44
CA TYR A 628 -22.92 8.50 -29.17
C TYR A 628 -21.48 8.58 -28.66
N GLY A 629 -20.94 7.49 -28.12
CA GLY A 629 -19.57 7.43 -27.60
C GLY A 629 -19.30 8.53 -26.57
N LYS A 630 -18.28 9.36 -26.81
CA LYS A 630 -17.90 10.45 -25.90
C LYS A 630 -18.97 11.55 -25.79
N LEU A 631 -19.80 11.74 -26.83
CA LEU A 631 -20.87 12.75 -26.85
C LEU A 631 -22.09 12.35 -26.01
N TRP A 632 -22.14 11.11 -25.49
CA TRP A 632 -23.21 10.68 -24.59
C TRP A 632 -23.38 11.61 -23.38
N ARG A 633 -22.29 12.19 -22.88
CA ARG A 633 -22.34 13.13 -21.75
C ARG A 633 -23.04 14.46 -22.08
N GLU A 634 -23.08 14.81 -23.35
CA GLU A 634 -23.70 16.05 -23.85
C GLU A 634 -25.13 15.79 -24.36
N HIS A 635 -25.53 14.52 -24.48
CA HIS A 635 -26.88 14.13 -24.84
C HIS A 635 -27.87 14.58 -23.76
N THR A 636 -29.03 15.13 -24.14
CA THR A 636 -30.05 15.68 -23.23
C THR A 636 -30.48 14.74 -22.09
N LEU A 637 -30.47 13.43 -22.36
CA LEU A 637 -30.74 12.38 -21.37
C LEU A 637 -29.71 12.32 -20.23
N TYR A 638 -28.42 12.50 -20.51
CA TYR A 638 -27.39 12.28 -19.50
C TYR A 638 -27.45 13.29 -18.33
N PRO A 639 -27.62 14.61 -18.57
CA PRO A 639 -27.90 15.57 -17.51
C PRO A 639 -29.12 15.20 -16.66
N LYS A 640 -30.23 14.75 -17.27
CA LYS A 640 -31.43 14.29 -16.56
C LYS A 640 -31.14 13.07 -15.67
N VAL A 641 -30.38 12.08 -16.17
CA VAL A 641 -29.93 10.91 -15.40
C VAL A 641 -29.07 11.33 -14.19
N ILE A 642 -28.13 12.25 -14.38
CA ILE A 642 -27.27 12.74 -13.30
C ILE A 642 -28.07 13.51 -12.26
N PHE A 643 -29.03 14.31 -12.69
CA PHE A 643 -29.94 15.01 -11.79
C PHE A 643 -30.81 14.02 -10.99
N LEU A 644 -31.41 13.02 -11.64
CA LEU A 644 -32.19 11.97 -10.97
C LEU A 644 -31.37 11.23 -9.90
N LYS A 645 -30.11 10.88 -10.19
CA LYS A 645 -29.20 10.25 -9.21
C LYS A 645 -28.97 11.13 -7.98
N LYS A 646 -28.81 12.44 -8.20
CA LYS A 646 -28.60 13.41 -7.12
C LYS A 646 -29.85 13.53 -6.24
N GLU A 647 -31.04 13.61 -6.83
CA GLU A 647 -32.29 13.67 -6.07
C GLU A 647 -32.58 12.35 -5.34
N LEU A 648 -32.28 11.20 -5.95
CA LEU A 648 -32.36 9.90 -5.27
C LEU A 648 -31.42 9.79 -4.07
N GLN A 649 -30.22 10.36 -4.15
CA GLN A 649 -29.29 10.39 -3.02
C GLN A 649 -29.87 11.23 -1.87
N LYS A 650 -30.38 12.44 -2.15
CA LYS A 650 -31.03 13.28 -1.14
C LYS A 650 -32.26 12.62 -0.53
N PHE A 651 -33.07 11.97 -1.37
CA PHE A 651 -34.27 11.24 -0.94
C PHE A 651 -33.90 10.08 -0.02
N TYR A 652 -32.89 9.28 -0.37
CA TYR A 652 -32.41 8.20 0.48
C TYR A 652 -32.02 8.70 1.88
N VAL A 653 -31.22 9.77 1.95
CA VAL A 653 -30.76 10.33 3.23
C VAL A 653 -31.93 10.83 4.06
N SER A 654 -32.86 11.59 3.45
CA SER A 654 -33.94 12.28 4.17
C SER A 654 -35.19 11.44 4.46
N LYS A 655 -35.43 10.36 3.71
CA LYS A 655 -36.69 9.59 3.75
C LYS A 655 -36.52 8.09 4.02
N ILE A 656 -35.29 7.56 3.97
CA ILE A 656 -35.03 6.12 4.09
C ILE A 656 -34.01 5.84 5.20
N ARG A 657 -32.86 6.53 5.20
CA ARG A 657 -31.71 6.15 6.02
C ARG A 657 -31.96 6.20 7.52
N ASP A 658 -32.60 7.25 8.01
CA ASP A 658 -32.89 7.38 9.46
C ASP A 658 -33.85 6.29 9.95
N ASP A 659 -34.83 5.91 9.13
CA ASP A 659 -35.72 4.79 9.42
C ASP A 659 -34.98 3.44 9.42
N MET A 660 -33.89 3.29 8.63
CA MET A 660 -33.05 2.10 8.73
C MET A 660 -32.36 1.97 10.09
N PHE A 661 -31.93 3.07 10.71
CA PHE A 661 -31.41 3.03 12.09
C PHE A 661 -32.52 2.75 13.10
N LYS A 662 -33.67 3.41 12.96
CA LYS A 662 -34.86 3.21 13.80
C LYS A 662 -35.31 1.74 13.82
N TYR A 663 -35.26 1.06 12.68
CA TYR A 663 -35.64 -0.34 12.56
C TYR A 663 -34.48 -1.33 12.73
N GLU A 664 -33.29 -0.84 13.08
CA GLU A 664 -32.06 -1.63 13.21
C GLU A 664 -31.81 -2.51 11.98
N LEU A 665 -31.98 -1.90 10.79
CA LEU A 665 -31.45 -2.39 9.52
C LEU A 665 -30.02 -1.87 9.28
N LEU A 666 -29.72 -0.66 9.77
CA LEU A 666 -28.36 -0.12 9.98
C LEU A 666 -28.11 0.03 11.48
N LYS A 667 -26.88 -0.22 11.94
CA LYS A 667 -26.52 -0.14 13.36
C LYS A 667 -25.01 0.01 13.60
#